data_AF-A0A420PLV5-F1
#
_entry.id   AF-A0A420PLV5-F1
#
_cell.length_a   1.000
_cell.length_b   1.000
_cell.length_c   1.000
_cell.angle_alpha   90.00
_cell.angle_beta   90.00
_cell.angle_gamma   90.00
#
_symmetry.space_group_name_H-M   'P 1'
#
loop_
_entity.id
_entity.type
_entity.pdbx_description
1 polymer ?
#
loop_
_entity_poly.entity_id
_entity_poly.type
_entity_poly.pdbx_seq_one_letter_code
_entity_poly.pdbx_strand_id
1 'polypeptide(L)'
;MVILTSVRKSPAYLYAKTYCLCSLVSLVQATPVSSRVRVTHTRTRFRNGRVVVSFPTIQEKSDTNSRHLATSPPAKVSFSQKTRGIVERWYQRAVDLASVKTLLQRDETDFATYPELKWDAHVRHGSSLHHEEKKFIGLRKLRISSQGEDSLHRFLDLSPDEKVDLRDVPLIALGGSGGGYKVMYGFAGFISAAKKHGLWDCITWTAGVSGSCWTLAAYYTIARHDIQRLIDHYLTVASELAHPMSIHALNMVARSKRGVYFLIGPLVSKAQKSIIGLGIMDLYSTLTATYQLLSREPKGRLSRATFQWSKIWHRSGIDKGLEPMPLLAAVRRVPKYSYEPKTISAKARDVKKQPTSRQLDTVEGNDQANSTVSLNRRSKKLFQYFEISPLEVGSPDLNRYVPTWAWGRTFISGYSVDRRPEQSFSLLLGQCTSAPAGPLAECIKALLVTIPKNTMVARLVTLFNNLLQSKHFESFWGNPIRAGHDPNPFYGLERPVRMREHTSEHSMYLSRVPHQHHRGIHSSDKSFSDPVALQSHSFPPWEAQGRTRLMDSGMANNLPNHILARPERGVDVFLSFDASSDIHTGAAVQRLHHFAADFDIELRDVTQEFHNPQRNKVLSSSHASEVESRYIDHYARVFYGRRQSGQDMYIIYCPLLPNALNPDYNPTVSFHLYTNKHTDKI
;
A
#
# COMPACT_ATOMS: atom_id res chain seq x y z
N MET A 1 -5.75 -36.69 10.21
CA MET A 1 -5.78 -35.23 9.94
C MET A 1 -4.44 -34.54 10.26
N VAL A 2 -3.80 -34.84 11.39
CA VAL A 2 -2.51 -34.25 11.85
C VAL A 2 -1.36 -34.41 10.85
N ILE A 3 -1.21 -35.60 10.25
CA ILE A 3 -0.18 -35.90 9.24
C ILE A 3 -0.34 -35.03 7.98
N LEU A 4 -1.57 -34.82 7.52
CA LEU A 4 -1.87 -33.96 6.36
C LEU A 4 -1.57 -32.49 6.64
N THR A 5 -1.83 -32.00 7.86
CA THR A 5 -1.39 -30.66 8.31
C THR A 5 0.12 -30.56 8.46
N SER A 6 0.80 -31.62 8.93
CA SER A 6 2.26 -31.65 9.05
C SER A 6 2.95 -31.65 7.68
N VAL A 7 2.47 -32.48 6.75
CA VAL A 7 2.91 -32.48 5.34
C VAL A 7 2.63 -31.13 4.70
N ARG A 8 1.45 -30.53 4.92
CA ARG A 8 1.10 -29.18 4.40
C ARG A 8 1.94 -28.04 4.98
N LYS A 9 2.51 -28.21 6.16
CA LYS A 9 3.44 -27.28 6.80
C LYS A 9 4.91 -27.62 6.52
N SER A 10 5.18 -28.79 5.91
CA SER A 10 6.56 -29.18 5.62
C SER A 10 7.19 -28.18 4.65
N PRO A 11 8.46 -27.78 4.89
CA PRO A 11 9.17 -26.89 3.99
C PRO A 11 9.16 -27.40 2.55
N ALA A 12 9.24 -28.72 2.34
CA ALA A 12 9.21 -29.34 1.01
C ALA A 12 7.85 -29.18 0.29
N TYR A 13 6.73 -29.35 0.99
CA TYR A 13 5.40 -29.17 0.40
C TYR A 13 5.08 -27.69 0.13
N LEU A 14 5.42 -26.80 1.07
CA LEU A 14 5.22 -25.37 0.87
C LEU A 14 6.14 -24.84 -0.24
N TYR A 15 7.35 -25.37 -0.32
CA TYR A 15 8.27 -25.14 -1.42
C TYR A 15 7.68 -25.67 -2.74
N ALA A 16 7.15 -26.89 -2.79
CA ALA A 16 6.49 -27.44 -3.98
C ALA A 16 5.24 -26.66 -4.38
N LYS A 17 4.44 -26.17 -3.43
CA LYS A 17 3.22 -25.38 -3.67
C LYS A 17 3.54 -23.96 -4.15
N THR A 18 4.50 -23.29 -3.51
CA THR A 18 5.00 -21.97 -3.93
C THR A 18 5.71 -22.10 -5.27
N TYR A 19 6.48 -23.16 -5.45
CA TYR A 19 7.08 -23.54 -6.72
C TYR A 19 5.99 -23.74 -7.75
N CYS A 20 4.94 -24.53 -7.53
CA CYS A 20 3.85 -24.70 -8.50
C CYS A 20 3.11 -23.39 -8.78
N LEU A 21 2.94 -22.48 -7.81
CA LEU A 21 2.30 -21.18 -8.01
C LEU A 21 3.17 -20.21 -8.82
N CYS A 22 4.44 -20.04 -8.43
CA CYS A 22 5.43 -19.21 -9.13
C CYS A 22 5.82 -19.80 -10.48
N SER A 23 5.83 -21.13 -10.56
CA SER A 23 6.00 -21.89 -11.79
C SER A 23 4.75 -21.74 -12.64
N LEU A 24 3.51 -21.77 -12.15
CA LEU A 24 2.33 -21.45 -12.98
C LEU A 24 2.43 -20.03 -13.61
N VAL A 25 3.06 -19.09 -12.91
CA VAL A 25 3.35 -17.74 -13.42
C VAL A 25 4.59 -17.71 -14.36
N SER A 26 5.54 -18.64 -14.19
CA SER A 26 6.83 -18.70 -14.93
C SER A 26 6.94 -19.84 -15.96
N LEU A 27 5.99 -20.78 -16.04
CA LEU A 27 6.25 -22.12 -16.58
C LEU A 27 6.24 -22.19 -18.09
N VAL A 28 5.57 -21.26 -18.77
CA VAL A 28 5.07 -21.59 -20.10
C VAL A 28 5.69 -20.76 -21.21
N GLN A 29 6.27 -19.59 -20.91
CA GLN A 29 6.86 -18.72 -21.93
C GLN A 29 8.12 -17.95 -21.51
N ALA A 30 8.53 -18.01 -20.25
CA ALA A 30 9.80 -17.42 -19.82
C ALA A 30 10.98 -18.30 -20.25
N THR A 31 11.88 -17.76 -21.08
CA THR A 31 13.22 -18.36 -21.33
C THR A 31 13.93 -18.61 -19.99
N PRO A 32 14.82 -19.62 -19.89
CA PRO A 32 15.55 -19.87 -18.66
C PRO A 32 16.38 -18.64 -18.25
N VAL A 33 16.45 -18.39 -16.94
CA VAL A 33 17.01 -17.16 -16.37
C VAL A 33 18.53 -17.02 -16.61
N SER A 34 19.26 -18.12 -16.84
CA SER A 34 20.70 -18.07 -17.16
C SER A 34 21.05 -17.82 -18.61
N SER A 35 20.08 -17.76 -19.52
CA SER A 35 20.37 -17.27 -20.85
C SER A 35 20.70 -15.77 -20.71
N ARG A 36 21.98 -15.45 -20.49
CA ARG A 36 22.53 -14.10 -20.69
C ARG A 36 22.40 -13.78 -22.17
N VAL A 37 21.19 -13.46 -22.61
CA VAL A 37 20.96 -12.96 -23.96
C VAL A 37 21.24 -11.47 -23.89
N ARG A 38 22.24 -11.05 -24.67
CA ARG A 38 22.43 -9.65 -25.09
C ARG A 38 21.06 -9.14 -25.54
N VAL A 39 20.49 -8.18 -24.79
CA VAL A 39 19.24 -7.55 -25.20
C VAL A 39 19.54 -6.73 -26.44
N THR A 40 19.18 -7.25 -27.61
CA THR A 40 19.32 -6.63 -28.94
C THR A 40 18.18 -5.65 -29.27
N HIS A 41 17.51 -5.11 -28.24
CA HIS A 41 16.55 -4.02 -28.42
C HIS A 41 17.15 -2.74 -27.85
N THR A 42 17.27 -1.73 -28.71
CA THR A 42 17.47 -0.34 -28.33
C THR A 42 16.41 0.01 -27.28
N ARG A 43 16.86 0.29 -26.05
CA ARG A 43 15.95 0.68 -24.97
C ARG A 43 15.86 2.19 -24.93
N THR A 44 14.64 2.71 -25.00
CA THR A 44 14.35 4.10 -24.66
C THR A 44 14.65 4.29 -23.17
N ARG A 45 15.68 5.06 -22.86
CA ARG A 45 15.96 5.50 -21.49
C ARG A 45 15.73 6.99 -21.40
N PHE A 46 15.36 7.45 -20.22
CA PHE A 46 15.29 8.88 -19.95
C PHE A 46 16.42 9.28 -19.00
N ARG A 47 17.02 10.44 -19.25
CA ARG A 47 17.93 11.12 -18.34
C ARG A 47 17.65 12.62 -18.45
N ASN A 48 17.36 13.27 -17.32
CA ASN A 48 16.95 14.67 -17.24
C ASN A 48 15.78 14.96 -18.19
N GLY A 49 14.78 14.07 -18.24
CA GLY A 49 13.60 14.20 -19.09
C GLY A 49 13.84 14.02 -20.60
N ARG A 50 15.07 13.75 -21.04
CA ARG A 50 15.42 13.54 -22.46
C ARG A 50 15.64 12.07 -22.76
N VAL A 51 15.25 11.65 -23.96
CA VAL A 51 15.51 10.29 -24.46
C VAL A 51 17.02 10.12 -24.70
N VAL A 52 17.62 9.20 -23.96
CA VAL A 52 18.96 8.69 -24.19
C VAL A 52 18.82 7.33 -24.85
N VAL A 53 18.96 7.27 -26.17
CA VAL A 53 19.03 5.99 -26.88
C VAL A 53 20.38 5.35 -26.58
N SER A 54 20.40 4.17 -25.96
CA SER A 54 21.63 3.39 -25.87
C SER A 54 21.84 2.63 -27.18
N PHE A 55 22.73 3.12 -28.04
CA PHE A 55 23.26 2.33 -29.17
C PHE A 55 24.09 1.15 -28.61
N PRO A 56 24.01 -0.06 -29.20
CA PRO A 56 24.87 -1.15 -28.78
C PRO A 56 26.32 -0.82 -29.18
N THR A 57 27.24 -0.80 -28.22
CA THR A 57 28.69 -0.82 -28.52
C THR A 57 29.02 -2.21 -29.06
N ILE A 58 29.26 -2.29 -30.36
CA ILE A 58 29.76 -3.51 -31.02
C ILE A 58 31.23 -3.67 -30.60
N GLN A 59 31.53 -4.63 -29.74
CA GLN A 59 32.86 -5.25 -29.70
C GLN A 59 32.80 -6.45 -30.64
N GLU A 60 33.22 -6.23 -31.89
CA GLU A 60 33.60 -7.28 -32.82
C GLU A 60 34.89 -7.92 -32.30
N LYS A 61 34.81 -9.20 -31.90
CA LYS A 61 35.95 -10.09 -32.09
C LYS A 61 35.81 -10.62 -33.51
N SER A 62 36.76 -10.25 -34.35
CA SER A 62 36.94 -10.72 -35.71
C SER A 62 37.14 -12.23 -35.72
N ASP A 63 36.16 -12.98 -36.21
CA ASP A 63 36.39 -14.27 -36.84
C ASP A 63 36.09 -14.11 -38.33
N THR A 64 37.15 -13.89 -39.09
CA THR A 64 37.18 -13.94 -40.54
C THR A 64 36.86 -15.36 -41.01
N ASN A 65 35.72 -15.53 -41.67
CA ASN A 65 35.59 -16.38 -42.86
C ASN A 65 34.21 -16.19 -43.50
N SER A 66 34.16 -15.27 -44.45
CA SER A 66 33.09 -15.10 -45.42
C SER A 66 33.16 -16.19 -46.48
N ARG A 67 32.13 -17.04 -46.57
CA ARG A 67 31.72 -17.68 -47.83
C ARG A 67 30.20 -17.63 -47.96
N HIS A 68 29.75 -17.06 -49.06
CA HIS A 68 28.37 -17.00 -49.54
C HIS A 68 27.67 -18.37 -49.50
N LEU A 69 26.40 -18.41 -49.09
CA LEU A 69 25.38 -19.25 -49.74
C LEU A 69 23.93 -18.86 -49.36
N ALA A 70 23.14 -18.57 -50.40
CA ALA A 70 21.71 -18.79 -50.61
C ALA A 70 20.69 -18.66 -49.45
N THR A 71 19.68 -17.83 -49.70
CA THR A 71 18.37 -17.82 -49.04
C THR A 71 17.70 -19.20 -49.09
N SER A 72 17.52 -19.81 -47.92
CA SER A 72 16.68 -21.00 -47.71
C SER A 72 15.55 -20.67 -46.70
N PRO A 73 14.36 -21.29 -46.83
CA PRO A 73 13.22 -21.02 -45.94
C PRO A 73 13.52 -21.53 -44.50
N PRO A 74 12.83 -21.01 -43.47
CA PRO A 74 13.19 -21.30 -42.08
C PRO A 74 13.09 -22.80 -41.78
N ALA A 75 14.22 -23.40 -41.42
CA ALA A 75 14.32 -24.80 -41.05
C ALA A 75 13.38 -25.12 -39.88
N LYS A 76 12.56 -26.16 -40.04
CA LYS A 76 11.71 -26.71 -38.97
C LYS A 76 12.61 -27.20 -37.83
N VAL A 77 12.60 -26.48 -36.70
CA VAL A 77 13.34 -26.85 -35.48
C VAL A 77 12.95 -28.27 -35.04
N SER A 78 13.94 -29.17 -35.01
CA SER A 78 13.79 -30.59 -34.66
C SER A 78 13.22 -30.78 -33.24
N PHE A 79 12.38 -31.80 -33.06
CA PHE A 79 11.80 -32.18 -31.76
C PHE A 79 12.87 -32.47 -30.68
N SER A 80 14.05 -32.95 -31.09
CA SER A 80 15.21 -33.19 -30.23
C SER A 80 15.83 -31.88 -29.68
N GLN A 81 15.87 -30.82 -30.50
CA GLN A 81 16.34 -29.49 -30.05
C GLN A 81 15.33 -28.83 -29.10
N LYS A 82 14.02 -29.04 -29.32
CA LYS A 82 12.96 -28.57 -28.40
C LYS A 82 13.03 -29.26 -27.03
N THR A 83 13.27 -30.57 -26.99
CA THR A 83 13.37 -31.35 -25.74
C THR A 83 14.64 -31.05 -24.95
N ARG A 84 15.81 -30.93 -25.60
CA ARG A 84 17.04 -30.43 -24.95
C ARG A 84 16.85 -29.03 -24.35
N GLY A 85 16.21 -28.12 -25.07
CA GLY A 85 15.89 -26.79 -24.57
C GLY A 85 14.89 -26.78 -23.40
N ILE A 86 14.05 -27.80 -23.26
CA ILE A 86 13.17 -27.98 -22.08
C ILE A 86 13.98 -28.46 -20.88
N VAL A 87 14.83 -29.47 -21.06
CA VAL A 87 15.64 -30.05 -19.96
C VAL A 87 16.60 -29.00 -19.39
N GLU A 88 17.30 -28.27 -20.26
CA GLU A 88 18.19 -27.17 -19.87
C GLU A 88 17.42 -26.08 -19.09
N ARG A 89 16.18 -25.79 -19.49
CA ARG A 89 15.29 -24.86 -18.76
C ARG A 89 15.00 -25.32 -17.34
N TRP A 90 14.74 -26.61 -17.14
CA TRP A 90 14.44 -27.15 -15.82
C TRP A 90 15.69 -27.22 -14.94
N TYR A 91 16.83 -27.61 -15.50
CA TYR A 91 18.10 -27.60 -14.79
C TYR A 91 18.43 -26.20 -14.28
N GLN A 92 18.34 -25.19 -15.13
CA GLN A 92 18.67 -23.83 -14.72
C GLN A 92 17.75 -23.30 -13.62
N ARG A 93 16.45 -23.61 -13.67
CA ARG A 93 15.50 -23.24 -12.62
C ARG A 93 15.85 -23.88 -11.27
N ALA A 94 16.33 -25.12 -11.29
CA ALA A 94 16.81 -25.78 -10.08
C ALA A 94 18.03 -25.05 -9.50
N VAL A 95 18.97 -24.62 -10.36
CA VAL A 95 20.13 -23.81 -9.96
C VAL A 95 19.71 -22.47 -9.36
N ASP A 96 18.77 -21.76 -9.99
CA ASP A 96 18.29 -20.47 -9.48
C ASP A 96 17.64 -20.63 -8.10
N LEU A 97 16.85 -21.67 -7.91
CA LEU A 97 16.21 -21.93 -6.62
C LEU A 97 17.19 -22.38 -5.54
N ALA A 98 18.19 -23.19 -5.88
CA ALA A 98 19.28 -23.53 -4.96
C ALA A 98 20.03 -22.26 -4.53
N SER A 99 20.26 -21.34 -5.46
CA SER A 99 20.84 -20.02 -5.18
C SER A 99 19.95 -19.18 -4.25
N VAL A 100 18.63 -19.12 -4.49
CA VAL A 100 17.68 -18.44 -3.60
C VAL A 100 17.72 -19.04 -2.19
N LYS A 101 17.69 -20.37 -2.06
CA LYS A 101 17.77 -21.05 -0.76
C LYS A 101 19.06 -20.68 -0.03
N THR A 102 20.19 -20.71 -0.72
CA THR A 102 21.50 -20.35 -0.17
C THR A 102 21.52 -18.89 0.32
N LEU A 103 20.97 -17.97 -0.49
CA LEU A 103 20.88 -16.56 -0.12
C LEU A 103 19.97 -16.31 1.09
N LEU A 104 18.84 -17.03 1.19
CA LEU A 104 17.94 -16.95 2.34
C LEU A 104 18.58 -17.49 3.62
N GLN A 105 19.31 -18.60 3.54
CA GLN A 105 20.08 -19.14 4.67
C GLN A 105 21.16 -18.16 5.13
N ARG A 106 21.83 -17.50 4.19
CA ARG A 106 22.80 -16.45 4.50
C ARG A 106 22.15 -15.29 5.25
N ASP A 107 20.94 -14.90 4.86
CA ASP A 107 20.23 -13.77 5.48
C ASP A 107 19.89 -14.02 6.95
N GLU A 108 19.79 -15.28 7.39
CA GLU A 108 19.55 -15.65 8.79
C GLU A 108 20.75 -15.41 9.71
N THR A 109 21.95 -15.27 9.12
CA THR A 109 23.21 -15.09 9.86
C THR A 109 23.92 -13.78 9.50
N ASP A 110 23.36 -12.98 8.60
CA ASP A 110 23.92 -11.70 8.13
C ASP A 110 23.53 -10.56 9.10
N PHE A 111 24.17 -10.53 10.27
CA PHE A 111 23.95 -9.50 11.30
C PHE A 111 24.34 -8.09 10.86
N ALA A 112 25.18 -7.95 9.82
CA ALA A 112 25.55 -6.65 9.28
C ALA A 112 24.39 -6.04 8.48
N THR A 113 23.70 -6.86 7.67
CA THR A 113 22.53 -6.43 6.89
C THR A 113 21.27 -6.37 7.75
N TYR A 114 21.12 -7.30 8.70
CA TYR A 114 19.93 -7.50 9.53
C TYR A 114 20.32 -7.50 11.02
N PRO A 115 20.72 -6.35 11.59
CA PRO A 115 21.06 -6.27 13.01
C PRO A 115 19.90 -6.66 13.93
N GLU A 116 18.65 -6.53 13.46
CA GLU A 116 17.44 -6.95 14.18
C GLU A 116 17.33 -8.45 14.45
N LEU A 117 18.21 -9.27 13.88
CA LEU A 117 18.36 -10.67 14.26
C LEU A 117 18.76 -10.86 15.73
N LYS A 118 19.32 -9.82 16.37
CA LYS A 118 19.67 -9.84 17.80
C LYS A 118 18.59 -9.25 18.71
N TRP A 119 17.50 -8.72 18.14
CA TRP A 119 16.52 -7.93 18.88
C TRP A 119 15.21 -8.66 19.05
N ASP A 120 14.65 -8.55 20.25
CA ASP A 120 13.26 -8.89 20.54
C ASP A 120 12.38 -7.66 20.34
N ALA A 121 11.18 -7.89 19.80
CA ALA A 121 10.20 -6.84 19.61
C ALA A 121 9.08 -6.97 20.63
N HIS A 122 8.59 -5.82 21.09
CA HIS A 122 7.41 -5.72 21.93
C HIS A 122 6.38 -4.79 21.28
N VAL A 123 5.11 -5.02 21.57
CA VAL A 123 4.03 -4.13 21.17
C VAL A 123 4.10 -2.88 22.04
N ARG A 124 4.20 -1.72 21.40
CA ARG A 124 4.04 -0.43 22.06
C ARG A 124 2.55 -0.16 22.24
N HIS A 125 2.19 0.21 23.47
CA HIS A 125 0.84 0.62 23.85
C HIS A 125 0.78 2.14 24.02
N GLY A 126 -0.33 2.75 23.59
CA GLY A 126 -0.62 4.16 23.81
C GLY A 126 -0.70 4.97 22.52
N SER A 127 -1.45 6.07 22.60
CA SER A 127 -1.73 6.96 21.47
C SER A 127 -0.58 7.93 21.17
N SER A 128 0.40 8.06 22.07
CA SER A 128 1.55 8.94 21.85
C SER A 128 2.33 8.58 20.58
N LEU A 129 2.89 9.58 19.89
CA LEU A 129 3.86 9.35 18.82
C LEU A 129 5.08 8.58 19.32
N HIS A 130 5.73 7.84 18.42
CA HIS A 130 7.01 7.21 18.68
C HIS A 130 8.02 8.25 19.16
N HIS A 131 8.89 7.90 20.12
CA HIS A 131 9.83 8.84 20.72
C HIS A 131 10.79 9.45 19.68
N GLU A 132 11.26 8.65 18.72
CA GLU A 132 12.07 9.15 17.59
C GLU A 132 11.27 10.05 16.64
N GLU A 133 9.96 9.84 16.46
CA GLU A 133 9.12 10.76 15.67
C GLU A 133 8.99 12.10 16.38
N LYS A 134 8.85 12.12 17.71
CA LYS A 134 8.85 13.37 18.51
C LYS A 134 10.16 14.14 18.39
N LYS A 135 11.30 13.45 18.46
CA LYS A 135 12.62 14.06 18.25
C LYS A 135 12.76 14.62 16.83
N PHE A 136 12.31 13.86 15.84
CA PHE A 136 12.29 14.28 14.43
C PHE A 136 11.52 15.58 14.23
N ILE A 137 10.35 15.74 14.86
CA ILE A 137 9.58 16.98 14.76
C ILE A 137 10.41 18.20 15.21
N GLY A 138 11.13 18.08 16.33
CA GLY A 138 12.01 19.15 16.81
C GLY A 138 13.14 19.47 15.83
N LEU A 139 13.81 18.45 15.31
CA LEU A 139 14.89 18.61 14.31
C LEU A 139 14.35 19.19 12.99
N ARG A 140 13.16 18.78 12.56
CA ARG A 140 12.53 19.27 11.34
C ARG A 140 12.10 20.72 11.49
N LYS A 141 11.51 21.11 12.62
CA LYS A 141 11.20 22.53 12.91
C LYS A 141 12.46 23.39 12.93
N LEU A 142 13.54 22.92 13.58
CA LEU A 142 14.83 23.61 13.56
C LEU A 142 15.33 23.84 12.13
N ARG A 143 15.34 22.79 11.31
CA ARG A 143 15.74 22.87 9.90
C ARG A 143 14.92 23.88 9.10
N ILE A 144 13.60 23.91 9.32
CA ILE A 144 12.68 24.78 8.59
C ILE A 144 12.83 26.25 9.01
N SER A 145 13.10 26.50 10.30
CA SER A 145 13.27 27.85 10.88
C SER A 145 14.54 28.57 10.40
N SER A 146 14.65 29.87 10.70
CA SER A 146 15.84 30.69 10.40
C SER A 146 17.08 30.30 11.21
N GLN A 147 16.95 29.47 12.25
CA GLN A 147 18.09 28.92 12.99
C GLN A 147 18.75 27.73 12.26
N GLY A 148 18.06 27.13 11.28
CA GLY A 148 18.54 26.00 10.49
C GLY A 148 18.86 26.40 9.06
N GLU A 149 18.05 25.91 8.12
CA GLU A 149 18.24 26.13 6.67
C GLU A 149 17.36 27.25 6.12
N ASP A 150 16.62 27.94 7.00
CA ASP A 150 15.80 29.09 6.65
C ASP A 150 14.79 28.79 5.55
N SER A 151 14.23 27.57 5.57
CA SER A 151 13.44 27.04 4.46
C SER A 151 12.08 27.73 4.38
N LEU A 152 11.44 28.00 5.52
CA LEU A 152 10.15 28.69 5.53
C LEU A 152 10.28 30.15 5.10
N HIS A 153 11.32 30.85 5.57
CA HIS A 153 11.62 32.21 5.15
C HIS A 153 11.80 32.32 3.63
N ARG A 154 12.62 31.42 3.05
CA ARG A 154 12.82 31.36 1.60
C ARG A 154 11.56 30.97 0.83
N PHE A 155 10.73 30.09 1.39
CA PHE A 155 9.48 29.68 0.76
C PHE A 155 8.43 30.80 0.74
N LEU A 156 8.33 31.56 1.83
CA LEU A 156 7.40 32.68 1.97
C LEU A 156 7.93 33.98 1.34
N ASP A 157 9.18 34.00 0.89
CA ASP A 157 9.86 35.18 0.33
C ASP A 157 9.83 36.38 1.30
N LEU A 158 10.13 36.11 2.58
CA LEU A 158 10.15 37.12 3.63
C LEU A 158 11.32 38.10 3.44
N SER A 159 11.22 39.29 4.04
CA SER A 159 12.30 40.28 3.98
C SER A 159 13.54 39.77 4.74
N PRO A 160 14.78 40.08 4.31
CA PRO A 160 15.99 39.49 4.88
C PRO A 160 16.20 39.69 6.39
N ASP A 161 15.61 40.76 6.94
CA ASP A 161 15.59 41.14 8.34
C ASP A 161 14.58 40.35 9.17
N GLU A 162 13.53 39.80 8.55
CA GLU A 162 12.56 38.94 9.22
C GLU A 162 13.18 37.56 9.51
N LYS A 163 12.94 37.03 10.71
CA LYS A 163 13.43 35.73 11.15
C LYS A 163 12.28 34.88 11.66
N VAL A 164 12.20 33.66 11.14
CA VAL A 164 11.23 32.65 11.57
C VAL A 164 11.77 31.97 12.83
N ASP A 165 11.13 32.24 13.98
CA ASP A 165 11.38 31.50 15.22
C ASP A 165 10.91 30.05 15.07
N LEU A 166 11.57 29.14 15.77
CA LEU A 166 11.25 27.71 15.75
C LEU A 166 9.81 27.42 16.18
N ARG A 167 9.24 28.24 17.08
CA ARG A 167 7.87 28.12 17.57
C ARG A 167 6.83 28.46 16.50
N ASP A 168 7.19 29.33 15.57
CA ASP A 168 6.30 29.83 14.51
C ASP A 168 6.31 28.91 13.28
N VAL A 169 7.19 27.90 13.24
CA VAL A 169 7.21 26.90 12.16
C VAL A 169 5.94 26.03 12.22
N PRO A 170 5.09 26.08 11.17
CA PRO A 170 3.89 25.26 11.09
C PRO A 170 4.25 23.81 10.75
N LEU A 171 3.46 22.89 11.29
CA LEU A 171 3.53 21.48 10.99
C LEU A 171 2.69 21.17 9.75
N ILE A 172 3.38 21.01 8.61
CA ILE A 172 2.74 20.76 7.31
C ILE A 172 2.77 19.26 6.97
N ALA A 173 1.62 18.71 6.55
CA ALA A 173 1.50 17.34 6.07
C ALA A 173 1.01 17.29 4.62
N LEU A 174 1.61 16.43 3.79
CA LEU A 174 1.20 16.19 2.41
C LEU A 174 0.65 14.78 2.22
N GLY A 175 -0.62 14.65 1.86
CA GLY A 175 -1.27 13.39 1.52
C GLY A 175 -1.46 13.20 0.02
N GLY A 176 -1.03 12.06 -0.52
CA GLY A 176 -1.31 11.64 -1.89
C GLY A 176 -2.39 10.55 -1.94
N SER A 177 -3.35 10.74 -2.83
CA SER A 177 -4.49 9.82 -3.01
C SER A 177 -4.14 8.46 -3.63
N GLY A 178 -5.12 7.57 -3.71
CA GLY A 178 -5.02 6.34 -4.50
C GLY A 178 -5.52 6.48 -5.94
N GLY A 179 -5.17 5.51 -6.80
CA GLY A 179 -5.59 5.49 -8.21
C GLY A 179 -4.53 4.94 -9.18
N GLY A 180 -3.73 3.96 -8.73
CA GLY A 180 -2.76 3.25 -9.55
C GLY A 180 -1.70 4.15 -10.19
N TYR A 181 -1.35 3.87 -11.45
CA TYR A 181 -0.26 4.55 -12.14
C TYR A 181 -0.51 6.04 -12.40
N LYS A 182 -1.77 6.43 -12.65
CA LYS A 182 -2.15 7.84 -12.84
C LYS A 182 -1.66 8.68 -11.66
N VAL A 183 -1.97 8.22 -10.46
CA VAL A 183 -1.60 8.92 -9.22
C VAL A 183 -0.12 8.74 -8.89
N MET A 184 0.45 7.58 -9.19
CA MET A 184 1.90 7.36 -9.04
C MET A 184 2.72 8.41 -9.81
N TYR A 185 2.38 8.65 -11.07
CA TYR A 185 3.04 9.67 -11.90
C TYR A 185 2.65 11.09 -11.49
N GLY A 186 1.36 11.35 -11.26
CA GLY A 186 0.86 12.67 -10.86
C GLY A 186 1.47 13.15 -9.54
N PHE A 187 1.58 12.28 -8.55
CA PHE A 187 2.17 12.62 -7.25
C PHE A 187 3.68 12.85 -7.34
N ALA A 188 4.40 12.14 -8.23
CA ALA A 188 5.80 12.47 -8.53
C ALA A 188 5.93 13.86 -9.17
N GLY A 189 5.00 14.21 -10.08
CA GLY A 189 4.92 15.56 -10.64
C GLY A 189 4.66 16.63 -9.57
N PHE A 190 3.74 16.36 -8.64
CA PHE A 190 3.45 17.25 -7.51
C PHE A 190 4.70 17.46 -6.64
N ILE A 191 5.39 16.38 -6.25
CA ILE A 191 6.63 16.47 -5.46
C ILE A 191 7.71 17.26 -6.20
N SER A 192 7.81 17.11 -7.53
CA SER A 192 8.74 17.88 -8.36
C SER A 192 8.45 19.37 -8.32
N ALA A 193 7.18 19.75 -8.47
CA ALA A 193 6.75 21.14 -8.33
C ALA A 193 7.02 21.66 -6.90
N ALA A 194 6.65 20.89 -5.86
CA ALA A 194 6.87 21.26 -4.47
C ALA A 194 8.36 21.48 -4.14
N LYS A 195 9.26 20.65 -4.69
CA LYS A 195 10.72 20.86 -4.54
C LYS A 195 11.20 22.09 -5.31
N LYS A 196 10.76 22.27 -6.56
CA LYS A 196 11.12 23.43 -7.39
C LYS A 196 10.77 24.75 -6.70
N HIS A 197 9.64 24.79 -6.00
CA HIS A 197 9.14 25.98 -5.32
C HIS A 197 9.51 26.03 -3.83
N GLY A 198 10.40 25.18 -3.31
CA GLY A 198 10.83 25.20 -1.90
C GLY A 198 9.83 24.65 -0.87
N LEU A 199 8.59 24.38 -1.27
CA LEU A 199 7.54 23.83 -0.39
C LEU A 199 7.94 22.49 0.24
N TRP A 200 8.61 21.61 -0.50
CA TRP A 200 8.99 20.28 0.01
C TRP A 200 9.85 20.36 1.27
N ASP A 201 10.72 21.36 1.36
CA ASP A 201 11.61 21.55 2.50
C ASP A 201 10.85 22.04 3.75
N CYS A 202 9.65 22.60 3.57
CA CYS A 202 8.74 23.01 4.64
C CYS A 202 7.79 21.88 5.11
N ILE A 203 7.69 20.77 4.37
CA ILE A 203 6.80 19.65 4.73
C ILE A 203 7.41 18.83 5.88
N THR A 204 6.61 18.49 6.89
CA THR A 204 7.02 17.62 8.01
C THR A 204 6.70 16.15 7.74
N TRP A 205 5.49 15.84 7.26
CA TRP A 205 5.10 14.46 6.90
C TRP A 205 4.61 14.37 5.47
N THR A 206 4.86 13.22 4.85
CA THR A 206 4.18 12.85 3.60
C THR A 206 3.54 11.48 3.75
N ALA A 207 2.33 11.31 3.23
CA ALA A 207 1.63 10.04 3.27
C ALA A 207 1.04 9.66 1.91
N GLY A 208 0.95 8.34 1.67
CA GLY A 208 0.37 7.80 0.45
C GLY A 208 -0.76 6.82 0.73
N VAL A 209 -1.74 6.83 -0.17
CA VAL A 209 -2.73 5.76 -0.39
C VAL A 209 -2.43 5.10 -1.74
N SER A 210 -2.53 3.78 -1.85
CA SER A 210 -2.44 3.04 -3.12
C SER A 210 -1.29 3.49 -4.05
N GLY A 211 -1.59 4.12 -5.20
CA GLY A 211 -0.60 4.59 -6.17
C GLY A 211 0.44 5.55 -5.60
N SER A 212 0.07 6.45 -4.68
CA SER A 212 1.03 7.33 -4.01
C SER A 212 2.01 6.57 -3.11
N CYS A 213 1.64 5.39 -2.58
CA CYS A 213 2.59 4.53 -1.86
C CYS A 213 3.72 4.06 -2.78
N TRP A 214 3.48 3.81 -4.07
CA TRP A 214 4.54 3.49 -5.02
C TRP A 214 5.48 4.67 -5.27
N THR A 215 4.95 5.89 -5.30
CA THR A 215 5.75 7.12 -5.40
C THR A 215 6.67 7.27 -4.20
N LEU A 216 6.14 7.20 -2.99
CA LEU A 216 6.94 7.30 -1.77
C LEU A 216 7.96 6.16 -1.66
N ALA A 217 7.53 4.93 -1.93
CA ALA A 217 8.44 3.78 -1.96
C ALA A 217 9.61 4.00 -2.92
N ALA A 218 9.35 4.42 -4.15
CA ALA A 218 10.40 4.63 -5.15
C ALA A 218 11.29 5.84 -4.82
N TYR A 219 10.70 6.95 -4.36
CA TYR A 219 11.40 8.18 -3.98
C TYR A 219 12.44 7.92 -2.88
N TYR A 220 12.03 7.28 -1.77
CA TYR A 220 12.89 7.01 -0.61
C TYR A 220 13.85 5.84 -0.80
N THR A 221 13.72 5.04 -1.87
CA THR A 221 14.57 3.85 -2.08
C THR A 221 15.45 3.94 -3.31
N ILE A 222 14.88 3.85 -4.51
CA ILE A 222 15.63 3.73 -5.76
C ILE A 222 16.04 5.08 -6.34
N ALA A 223 15.25 6.12 -6.05
CA ALA A 223 15.53 7.47 -6.45
C ALA A 223 16.45 8.20 -5.47
N ARG A 224 16.62 7.69 -4.24
CA ARG A 224 17.51 8.29 -3.24
C ARG A 224 17.24 9.79 -3.09
N HIS A 225 15.96 10.12 -2.89
CA HIS A 225 15.49 11.48 -2.63
C HIS A 225 15.65 12.47 -3.80
N ASP A 226 16.15 12.01 -4.94
CA ASP A 226 16.25 12.76 -6.19
C ASP A 226 14.98 12.59 -7.01
N ILE A 227 14.18 13.67 -7.09
CA ILE A 227 12.91 13.65 -7.81
C ILE A 227 13.10 13.52 -9.33
N GLN A 228 14.18 14.05 -9.90
CA GLN A 228 14.44 13.92 -11.32
C GLN A 228 14.79 12.48 -11.68
N ARG A 229 15.59 11.82 -10.85
CA ARG A 229 15.89 10.38 -10.98
C ARG A 229 14.62 9.54 -10.90
N LEU A 230 13.66 9.91 -10.05
CA LEU A 230 12.36 9.23 -9.97
C LEU A 230 11.57 9.40 -11.27
N ILE A 231 11.46 10.64 -11.77
CA ILE A 231 10.74 10.94 -13.02
C ILE A 231 11.35 10.19 -14.20
N ASP A 232 12.68 10.22 -14.34
CA ASP A 232 13.39 9.51 -15.42
C ASP A 232 13.14 7.99 -15.36
N HIS A 233 13.16 7.42 -14.14
CA HIS A 233 12.82 6.02 -13.92
C HIS A 233 11.37 5.72 -14.34
N TYR A 234 10.43 6.57 -13.94
CA TYR A 234 9.01 6.43 -14.28
C TYR A 234 8.71 6.57 -15.76
N LEU A 235 9.31 7.53 -16.45
CA LEU A 235 9.22 7.66 -17.91
C LEU A 235 9.81 6.44 -18.61
N THR A 236 10.93 5.92 -18.11
CA THR A 236 11.54 4.69 -18.64
C THR A 236 10.60 3.50 -18.47
N VAL A 237 10.05 3.27 -17.27
CA VAL A 237 9.10 2.18 -17.02
C VAL A 237 7.82 2.34 -17.84
N ALA A 238 7.28 3.57 -17.95
CA ALA A 238 6.10 3.84 -18.77
C ALA A 238 6.32 3.51 -20.25
N SER A 239 7.52 3.79 -20.78
CA SER A 239 7.87 3.50 -22.17
C SER A 239 7.91 2.01 -22.51
N GLU A 240 7.99 1.13 -21.50
CA GLU A 240 7.94 -0.32 -21.69
C GLU A 240 6.52 -0.80 -22.07
N LEU A 241 5.49 0.03 -21.84
CA LEU A 241 4.07 -0.27 -22.10
C LEU A 241 3.64 -1.65 -21.56
N ALA A 242 4.29 -2.09 -20.49
CA ALA A 242 4.11 -3.41 -19.93
C ALA A 242 3.30 -3.33 -18.63
N HIS A 243 2.30 -4.19 -18.52
CA HIS A 243 1.62 -4.41 -17.25
C HIS A 243 2.62 -5.04 -16.25
N PRO A 244 2.64 -4.62 -14.96
CA PRO A 244 3.62 -5.12 -13.98
C PRO A 244 3.49 -6.62 -13.69
N MET A 245 2.33 -7.21 -13.97
CA MET A 245 2.06 -8.64 -13.88
C MET A 245 2.26 -9.38 -15.22
N SER A 246 2.75 -8.70 -16.26
CA SER A 246 3.00 -9.32 -17.57
C SER A 246 4.21 -10.24 -17.55
N ILE A 247 4.27 -11.15 -18.52
CA ILE A 247 5.45 -12.01 -18.76
C ILE A 247 6.68 -11.14 -19.06
N HIS A 248 6.51 -10.00 -19.73
CA HIS A 248 7.58 -9.05 -20.00
C HIS A 248 8.19 -8.52 -18.69
N ALA A 249 7.35 -7.99 -17.80
CA ALA A 249 7.77 -7.47 -16.50
C ALA A 249 8.45 -8.54 -15.65
N LEU A 250 7.85 -9.73 -15.56
CA LEU A 250 8.42 -10.88 -14.86
C LEU A 250 9.80 -11.25 -15.40
N ASN A 251 9.94 -11.39 -16.73
CA ASN A 251 11.21 -11.73 -17.37
C ASN A 251 12.25 -10.65 -17.15
N MET A 252 11.86 -9.37 -17.17
CA MET A 252 12.77 -8.27 -16.92
C MET A 252 13.35 -8.34 -15.51
N VAL A 253 12.50 -8.58 -14.51
CA VAL A 253 12.96 -8.77 -13.13
C VAL A 253 13.79 -10.03 -13.02
N ALA A 254 13.31 -11.18 -13.48
CA ALA A 254 14.02 -12.45 -13.34
C ALA A 254 15.44 -12.41 -13.92
N ARG A 255 15.61 -11.78 -15.09
CA ARG A 255 16.92 -11.63 -15.76
C ARG A 255 17.80 -10.53 -15.17
N SER A 256 17.29 -9.71 -14.25
CA SER A 256 18.09 -8.69 -13.55
C SER A 256 19.03 -9.33 -12.52
N LYS A 257 20.04 -8.58 -12.08
CA LYS A 257 20.98 -9.08 -11.07
C LYS A 257 20.24 -9.41 -9.77
N ARG A 258 20.25 -10.69 -9.39
CA ARG A 258 19.53 -11.25 -8.22
C ARG A 258 18.01 -11.14 -8.29
N GLY A 259 17.42 -10.91 -9.45
CA GLY A 259 15.98 -10.68 -9.58
C GLY A 259 15.10 -11.84 -9.11
N VAL A 260 15.51 -13.09 -9.39
CA VAL A 260 14.79 -14.28 -8.92
C VAL A 260 14.68 -14.35 -7.40
N TYR A 261 15.74 -13.92 -6.69
CA TYR A 261 15.71 -13.84 -5.23
C TYR A 261 14.62 -12.87 -4.75
N PHE A 262 14.45 -11.71 -5.37
CA PHE A 262 13.43 -10.76 -4.94
C PHE A 262 12.01 -11.14 -5.34
N LEU A 263 11.85 -11.89 -6.44
CA LEU A 263 10.56 -12.43 -6.86
C LEU A 263 10.05 -13.53 -5.94
N ILE A 264 10.94 -14.48 -5.58
CA ILE A 264 10.57 -15.74 -4.94
C ILE A 264 11.02 -15.80 -3.48
N GLY A 265 12.17 -15.22 -3.14
CA GLY A 265 12.74 -15.24 -1.79
C GLY A 265 11.79 -14.75 -0.70
N PRO A 266 11.10 -13.60 -0.86
CA PRO A 266 10.09 -13.16 0.11
C PRO A 266 8.95 -14.18 0.31
N LEU A 267 8.50 -14.82 -0.76
CA LEU A 267 7.44 -15.83 -0.72
C LEU A 267 7.90 -17.09 0.01
N VAL A 268 9.10 -17.59 -0.33
CA VAL A 268 9.69 -18.77 0.32
C VAL A 268 9.93 -18.51 1.80
N SER A 269 10.51 -17.34 2.14
CA SER A 269 10.75 -16.93 3.54
C SER A 269 9.45 -16.89 4.34
N LYS A 270 8.40 -16.26 3.79
CA LYS A 270 7.09 -16.21 4.43
C LYS A 270 6.50 -17.61 4.59
N ALA A 271 6.54 -18.44 3.54
CA ALA A 271 6.02 -19.81 3.61
C ALA A 271 6.71 -20.66 4.68
N GLN A 272 8.04 -20.54 4.83
CA GLN A 272 8.81 -21.34 5.78
C GLN A 272 8.67 -20.86 7.23
N LYS A 273 8.61 -19.54 7.45
CA LYS A 273 8.79 -18.94 8.78
C LYS A 273 7.50 -18.37 9.38
N SER A 274 6.53 -18.03 8.56
CA SER A 274 5.27 -17.47 9.04
C SER A 274 4.31 -18.59 9.42
N ILE A 275 3.62 -18.42 10.56
CA ILE A 275 2.45 -19.25 10.90
C ILE A 275 1.29 -19.05 9.91
N ILE A 276 1.33 -17.96 9.13
CA ILE A 276 0.40 -17.63 8.07
C ILE A 276 1.02 -18.01 6.73
N GLY A 277 0.39 -18.99 6.05
CA GLY A 277 0.81 -19.41 4.72
C GLY A 277 0.59 -18.35 3.63
N LEU A 278 1.06 -18.64 2.42
CA LEU A 278 0.98 -17.71 1.30
C LEU A 278 -0.45 -17.47 0.82
N GLY A 279 -0.76 -16.19 0.61
CA GLY A 279 -1.92 -15.70 -0.10
C GLY A 279 -1.56 -15.25 -1.52
N ILE A 280 -2.59 -15.10 -2.35
CA ILE A 280 -2.38 -14.58 -3.72
C ILE A 280 -1.84 -13.15 -3.73
N MET A 281 -2.19 -12.38 -2.68
CA MET A 281 -1.71 -11.02 -2.52
C MET A 281 -0.21 -10.98 -2.32
N ASP A 282 0.41 -12.00 -1.72
CA ASP A 282 1.86 -12.05 -1.58
C ASP A 282 2.55 -12.11 -2.94
N LEU A 283 2.00 -12.89 -3.88
CA LEU A 283 2.49 -12.99 -5.26
C LEU A 283 2.29 -11.69 -6.04
N TYR A 284 1.11 -11.07 -5.94
CA TYR A 284 0.87 -9.74 -6.52
C TYR A 284 1.89 -8.71 -5.99
N SER A 285 2.14 -8.75 -4.68
CA SER A 285 3.04 -7.84 -3.99
C SER A 285 4.48 -7.95 -4.48
N THR A 286 5.01 -9.17 -4.61
CA THR A 286 6.38 -9.36 -5.11
C THR A 286 6.50 -9.01 -6.58
N LEU A 287 5.55 -9.39 -7.42
CA LEU A 287 5.60 -9.10 -8.86
C LEU A 287 5.56 -7.59 -9.15
N THR A 288 4.60 -6.88 -8.56
CA THR A 288 4.43 -5.44 -8.78
C THR A 288 5.60 -4.66 -8.19
N ALA A 289 5.92 -4.85 -6.91
CA ALA A 289 6.95 -4.07 -6.24
C ALA A 289 8.34 -4.29 -6.86
N THR A 290 8.69 -5.52 -7.23
CA THR A 290 10.02 -5.78 -7.82
C THR A 290 10.16 -5.23 -9.23
N TYR A 291 9.10 -5.23 -10.03
CA TYR A 291 9.12 -4.60 -11.34
C TYR A 291 9.21 -3.07 -11.23
N GLN A 292 8.39 -2.47 -10.36
CA GLN A 292 8.35 -1.02 -10.16
C GLN A 292 9.62 -0.47 -9.53
N LEU A 293 10.27 -1.22 -8.64
CA LEU A 293 11.51 -0.80 -7.95
C LEU A 293 12.79 -1.32 -8.62
N LEU A 294 12.71 -2.02 -9.75
CA LEU A 294 13.91 -2.44 -10.46
C LEU A 294 14.58 -1.24 -11.15
N SER A 295 15.82 -0.92 -10.79
CA SER A 295 16.55 0.17 -11.48
C SER A 295 16.76 -0.17 -12.96
N ARG A 296 16.49 0.80 -13.85
CA ARG A 296 16.69 0.66 -15.31
C ARG A 296 18.05 1.15 -15.80
N GLU A 297 18.94 1.51 -14.88
CA GLU A 297 20.34 1.85 -15.16
C GLU A 297 21.09 0.69 -15.85
N PRO A 298 22.25 0.93 -16.51
CA PRO A 298 22.99 -0.08 -17.27
C PRO A 298 23.26 -1.41 -16.55
N LYS A 299 23.40 -1.38 -15.23
CA LYS A 299 23.64 -2.56 -14.38
C LYS A 299 22.38 -3.06 -13.65
N GLY A 300 21.18 -2.69 -14.12
CA GLY A 300 19.87 -2.89 -13.49
C GLY A 300 19.82 -3.98 -12.42
N ARG A 301 19.70 -3.55 -11.16
CA ARG A 301 19.83 -4.42 -9.98
C ARG A 301 18.74 -4.12 -8.97
N LEU A 302 18.28 -5.17 -8.32
CA LEU A 302 17.55 -5.09 -7.06
C LEU A 302 18.54 -5.34 -5.91
N SER A 303 18.31 -4.69 -4.77
CA SER A 303 19.18 -4.77 -3.60
C SER A 303 18.35 -4.99 -2.33
N ARG A 304 18.93 -5.66 -1.32
CA ARG A 304 18.26 -5.85 -0.02
C ARG A 304 17.88 -4.54 0.62
N ALA A 305 18.81 -3.57 0.55
CA ALA A 305 18.60 -2.21 0.99
C ALA A 305 17.32 -1.58 0.40
N THR A 306 16.99 -1.83 -0.88
CA THR A 306 15.75 -1.33 -1.49
C THR A 306 14.49 -1.84 -0.79
N PHE A 307 14.53 -3.02 -0.19
CA PHE A 307 13.37 -3.69 0.43
C PHE A 307 13.42 -3.74 1.97
N GLN A 308 14.21 -2.87 2.60
CA GLN A 308 14.24 -2.69 4.06
C GLN A 308 13.66 -1.33 4.41
N TRP A 309 12.34 -1.27 4.63
CA TRP A 309 11.63 -0.02 4.89
C TRP A 309 12.09 0.60 6.21
N SER A 310 12.33 -0.20 7.24
CA SER A 310 12.80 0.34 8.53
C SER A 310 14.10 1.15 8.40
N LYS A 311 15.00 0.70 7.52
CA LYS A 311 16.32 1.31 7.32
C LYS A 311 16.26 2.59 6.51
N ILE A 312 15.12 2.99 5.94
CA ILE A 312 15.04 4.29 5.26
C ILE A 312 15.12 5.44 6.26
N TRP A 313 14.79 5.21 7.54
CA TRP A 313 14.90 6.20 8.62
C TRP A 313 16.27 6.91 8.62
N HIS A 314 17.35 6.12 8.73
CA HIS A 314 18.72 6.63 8.71
C HIS A 314 19.26 6.90 7.30
N ARG A 315 18.95 6.02 6.33
CA ARG A 315 19.49 6.16 4.96
C ARG A 315 18.98 7.38 4.22
N SER A 316 17.84 7.91 4.66
CA SER A 316 17.20 9.10 4.10
C SER A 316 17.46 10.36 4.92
N GLY A 317 18.20 10.26 6.03
CA GLY A 317 18.41 11.37 6.95
C GLY A 317 17.13 11.87 7.62
N ILE A 318 16.09 11.05 7.73
CA ILE A 318 14.85 11.43 8.43
C ILE A 318 15.15 11.55 9.93
N ASP A 319 16.03 10.71 10.46
CA ASP A 319 16.58 10.83 11.82
C ASP A 319 17.28 12.17 12.11
N LYS A 320 17.64 12.92 11.05
CA LYS A 320 18.26 14.25 11.11
C LYS A 320 17.33 15.36 10.62
N GLY A 321 16.05 15.06 10.35
CA GLY A 321 15.09 16.02 9.83
C GLY A 321 15.33 16.49 8.39
N LEU A 322 16.14 15.79 7.58
CA LEU A 322 16.51 16.23 6.22
C LEU A 322 15.37 16.11 5.21
N GLU A 323 14.61 15.03 5.30
CA GLU A 323 13.45 14.74 4.43
C GLU A 323 12.17 14.64 5.27
N PRO A 324 10.98 14.92 4.69
CA PRO A 324 9.72 14.65 5.35
C PRO A 324 9.61 13.17 5.79
N MET A 325 8.92 12.89 6.88
CA MET A 325 8.72 11.50 7.29
C MET A 325 7.65 10.83 6.42
N PRO A 326 7.95 9.72 5.71
CA PRO A 326 6.98 9.03 4.86
C PRO A 326 6.10 8.07 5.65
N LEU A 327 4.81 8.05 5.32
CA LEU A 327 3.82 7.16 5.90
C LEU A 327 3.02 6.46 4.79
N LEU A 328 2.79 5.16 4.94
CA LEU A 328 1.91 4.41 4.05
C LEU A 328 0.62 4.06 4.81
N ALA A 329 -0.52 4.23 4.15
CA ALA A 329 -1.82 3.93 4.73
C ALA A 329 -2.35 2.57 4.25
N ALA A 330 -2.75 1.73 5.20
CA ALA A 330 -3.51 0.51 4.94
C ALA A 330 -4.74 0.46 5.85
N VAL A 331 -5.69 -0.40 5.54
CA VAL A 331 -6.87 -0.63 6.39
C VAL A 331 -7.13 -2.10 6.59
N ARG A 332 -7.86 -2.45 7.64
CA ARG A 332 -8.51 -3.77 7.76
C ARG A 332 -9.99 -3.59 8.05
N ARG A 333 -10.81 -4.50 7.53
CA ARG A 333 -12.25 -4.49 7.78
C ARG A 333 -12.55 -4.85 9.22
N VAL A 334 -13.31 -4.03 9.92
CA VAL A 334 -13.77 -4.32 11.28
C VAL A 334 -14.82 -5.46 11.24
N PRO A 335 -14.74 -6.50 12.10
CA PRO A 335 -15.77 -7.52 12.22
C PRO A 335 -17.05 -6.85 12.71
N LYS A 336 -18.18 -7.22 12.11
CA LYS A 336 -19.51 -6.62 12.35
C LYS A 336 -19.94 -6.52 13.84
N TYR A 337 -19.27 -7.25 14.74
CA TYR A 337 -19.64 -7.43 16.15
C TYR A 337 -18.52 -7.09 17.16
N SER A 338 -17.36 -6.62 16.70
CA SER A 338 -16.18 -6.41 17.56
C SER A 338 -16.23 -5.16 18.45
N TYR A 339 -17.07 -4.19 18.09
CA TYR A 339 -17.30 -2.98 18.87
C TYR A 339 -18.81 -2.82 18.97
N GLU A 340 -19.43 -3.41 19.99
CA GLU A 340 -20.82 -3.12 20.28
C GLU A 340 -20.97 -1.62 20.55
N PRO A 341 -21.94 -0.93 19.95
CA PRO A 341 -22.32 0.38 20.42
C PRO A 341 -22.85 0.21 21.84
N LYS A 342 -22.20 0.83 22.84
CA LYS A 342 -22.78 0.94 24.17
C LYS A 342 -24.17 1.58 24.01
N THR A 343 -25.22 0.80 24.20
CA THR A 343 -26.61 1.27 24.19
C THR A 343 -26.83 2.11 25.44
N ILE A 344 -27.03 3.42 25.25
CA ILE A 344 -27.71 4.23 26.26
C ILE A 344 -29.18 3.81 26.20
N SER A 345 -29.70 3.33 27.32
CA SER A 345 -31.11 3.02 27.52
C SER A 345 -31.93 4.28 27.31
N ALA A 346 -32.75 4.31 26.26
CA ALA A 346 -33.85 5.27 26.15
C ALA A 346 -35.05 4.58 25.52
N LYS A 347 -36.04 4.30 26.37
CA LYS A 347 -37.41 3.94 26.01
C LYS A 347 -37.98 5.01 25.08
N ALA A 348 -38.41 4.65 23.88
CA ALA A 348 -39.41 5.39 23.14
C ALA A 348 -40.06 4.48 22.09
N ARG A 349 -41.37 4.67 21.92
CA ARG A 349 -42.36 3.75 21.36
C ARG A 349 -42.41 3.78 19.83
N ASP A 350 -42.99 2.71 19.30
CA ASP A 350 -43.51 2.50 17.94
C ASP A 350 -44.02 3.75 17.22
N VAL A 351 -43.68 3.90 15.93
CA VAL A 351 -44.66 4.14 14.85
C VAL A 351 -44.13 3.55 13.52
N LYS A 352 -44.93 2.67 12.92
CA LYS A 352 -44.80 2.09 11.57
C LYS A 352 -44.77 3.16 10.46
N LYS A 353 -44.03 2.93 9.36
CA LYS A 353 -44.58 3.04 7.99
C LYS A 353 -43.65 2.51 6.88
N GLN A 354 -44.33 1.95 5.87
CA GLN A 354 -43.89 1.27 4.65
C GLN A 354 -43.26 2.21 3.59
N PRO A 355 -42.67 1.66 2.50
CA PRO A 355 -41.89 2.38 1.50
C PRO A 355 -42.66 2.68 0.21
N THR A 356 -42.36 3.79 -0.47
CA THR A 356 -42.62 3.95 -1.93
C THR A 356 -41.76 5.02 -2.60
N SER A 357 -41.04 4.56 -3.63
CA SER A 357 -40.70 5.14 -4.95
C SER A 357 -40.54 6.66 -5.24
N ARG A 358 -39.36 6.97 -5.82
CA ARG A 358 -39.06 7.76 -7.06
C ARG A 358 -39.97 8.96 -7.43
N GLN A 359 -39.38 10.15 -7.56
CA GLN A 359 -39.15 10.87 -8.83
C GLN A 359 -38.35 12.17 -8.63
N LEU A 360 -37.50 12.49 -9.61
CA LEU A 360 -36.88 13.81 -9.83
C LEU A 360 -37.96 14.78 -10.33
N ASP A 361 -37.89 16.05 -9.90
CA ASP A 361 -37.77 17.20 -10.81
C ASP A 361 -37.43 18.50 -10.03
N THR A 362 -36.87 19.43 -10.79
CA THR A 362 -36.15 20.70 -10.55
C THR A 362 -36.89 21.83 -9.81
N VAL A 363 -36.14 22.75 -9.18
CA VAL A 363 -36.05 24.22 -9.40
C VAL A 363 -35.48 24.98 -8.17
N GLU A 364 -34.76 26.06 -8.45
CA GLU A 364 -34.08 27.06 -7.62
C GLU A 364 -34.93 27.72 -6.50
N GLY A 365 -34.25 28.31 -5.50
CA GLY A 365 -34.76 29.42 -4.69
C GLY A 365 -34.57 29.28 -3.17
N ASN A 366 -33.95 30.31 -2.57
CA ASN A 366 -33.70 30.54 -1.14
C ASN A 366 -34.81 30.06 -0.17
N ASP A 367 -34.41 29.52 1.00
CA ASP A 367 -34.61 30.23 2.28
C ASP A 367 -34.08 29.45 3.49
N GLN A 368 -33.69 30.24 4.50
CA GLN A 368 -33.22 29.83 5.81
C GLN A 368 -34.17 28.81 6.47
N ALA A 369 -33.63 27.68 6.93
CA ALA A 369 -34.28 26.86 7.94
C ALA A 369 -33.26 26.13 8.81
N ASN A 370 -33.30 26.46 10.10
CA ASN A 370 -32.61 25.84 11.21
C ASN A 370 -32.56 24.31 11.08
N SER A 371 -31.39 23.75 10.74
CA SER A 371 -31.13 22.34 10.95
C SER A 371 -30.49 22.17 12.32
N THR A 372 -31.34 21.91 13.31
CA THR A 372 -30.93 21.28 14.58
C THR A 372 -30.35 19.92 14.22
N VAL A 373 -29.04 19.89 13.94
CA VAL A 373 -28.30 18.66 13.63
C VAL A 373 -28.41 17.76 14.86
N SER A 374 -29.08 16.63 14.67
CA SER A 374 -29.16 15.58 15.68
C SER A 374 -27.75 15.06 15.98
N LEU A 375 -27.14 15.60 17.04
CA LEU A 375 -26.06 14.98 17.80
C LEU A 375 -26.58 13.62 18.28
N ASN A 376 -26.33 12.53 17.53
CA ASN A 376 -26.25 11.14 18.01
C ASN A 376 -26.25 10.11 16.85
N ARG A 377 -25.19 10.07 16.06
CA ARG A 377 -24.87 8.88 15.26
C ARG A 377 -23.36 8.80 14.98
N ARG A 378 -22.58 8.28 15.94
CA ARG A 378 -21.23 7.79 15.60
C ARG A 378 -21.40 6.72 14.53
N SER A 379 -20.85 6.97 13.34
CA SER A 379 -20.89 6.03 12.22
C SER A 379 -20.26 4.71 12.68
N LYS A 380 -20.83 3.56 12.29
CA LYS A 380 -20.19 2.27 12.57
C LYS A 380 -18.89 2.23 11.78
N LYS A 381 -17.72 2.38 12.44
CA LYS A 381 -16.40 2.28 11.81
C LYS A 381 -16.28 0.95 11.06
N LEU A 382 -16.39 1.00 9.73
CA LEU A 382 -16.31 -0.17 8.84
C LEU A 382 -14.87 -0.66 8.69
N PHE A 383 -13.92 0.25 8.79
CA PHE A 383 -12.50 0.02 8.62
C PHE A 383 -11.73 0.52 9.83
N GLN A 384 -10.62 -0.17 10.10
CA GLN A 384 -9.61 0.23 11.05
C GLN A 384 -8.34 0.58 10.29
N TYR A 385 -7.79 1.76 10.56
CA TYR A 385 -6.63 2.29 9.85
C TYR A 385 -5.34 1.74 10.43
N PHE A 386 -4.39 1.50 9.54
CA PHE A 386 -3.01 1.17 9.85
C PHE A 386 -2.10 2.21 9.21
N GLU A 387 -1.17 2.73 10.00
CA GLU A 387 -0.08 3.55 9.51
C GLU A 387 1.21 2.73 9.50
N ILE A 388 1.97 2.89 8.44
CA ILE A 388 3.24 2.20 8.22
C ILE A 388 4.31 3.26 8.01
N SER A 389 5.14 3.45 9.03
CA SER A 389 6.29 4.36 8.99
C SER A 389 7.60 3.57 8.94
N PRO A 390 8.77 4.22 8.75
CA PRO A 390 10.06 3.57 8.94
C PRO A 390 10.32 3.11 10.38
N LEU A 391 9.64 3.71 11.37
CA LEU A 391 9.85 3.42 12.79
C LEU A 391 8.97 2.26 13.26
N GLU A 392 7.66 2.41 13.05
CA GLU A 392 6.64 1.48 13.52
C GLU A 392 5.48 1.31 12.54
N VAL A 393 4.82 0.15 12.66
CA VAL A 393 3.56 -0.19 12.01
C VAL A 393 2.51 -0.42 13.08
N GLY A 394 1.36 0.21 12.95
CA GLY A 394 0.29 0.04 13.94
C GLY A 394 -0.99 0.73 13.57
N SER A 395 -1.94 0.70 14.50
CA SER A 395 -3.27 1.26 14.30
C SER A 395 -3.54 2.35 15.34
N PRO A 396 -3.80 3.60 14.91
CA PRO A 396 -4.23 4.65 15.83
C PRO A 396 -5.57 4.31 16.49
N ASP A 397 -6.46 3.58 15.80
CA ASP A 397 -7.73 3.12 16.41
C ASP A 397 -7.50 2.14 17.57
N LEU A 398 -6.38 1.40 17.57
CA LEU A 398 -6.03 0.46 18.65
C LEU A 398 -5.08 1.05 19.68
N ASN A 399 -4.41 2.17 19.36
CA ASN A 399 -3.27 2.68 20.12
C ASN A 399 -2.20 1.60 20.34
N ARG A 400 -1.93 0.80 19.31
CA ARG A 400 -0.98 -0.32 19.36
C ARG A 400 -0.10 -0.34 18.12
N TYR A 401 1.19 -0.52 18.36
CA TYR A 401 2.24 -0.39 17.36
C TYR A 401 3.34 -1.43 17.58
N VAL A 402 3.98 -1.87 16.51
CA VAL A 402 5.20 -2.67 16.57
C VAL A 402 6.29 -2.04 15.73
N PRO A 403 7.58 -2.24 16.05
CA PRO A 403 8.66 -1.76 15.20
C PRO A 403 8.52 -2.28 13.76
N THR A 404 8.78 -1.44 12.76
CA THR A 404 8.61 -1.78 11.35
C THR A 404 9.46 -2.99 10.95
N TRP A 405 10.69 -3.08 11.46
CA TRP A 405 11.56 -4.22 11.22
C TRP A 405 11.03 -5.55 11.79
N ALA A 406 10.10 -5.50 12.75
CA ALA A 406 9.49 -6.66 13.38
C ALA A 406 8.20 -7.11 12.69
N TRP A 407 7.67 -6.31 11.73
CA TRP A 407 6.43 -6.66 11.05
C TRP A 407 6.52 -8.02 10.35
N GLY A 408 5.44 -8.79 10.46
CA GLY A 408 5.35 -10.16 9.97
C GLY A 408 5.90 -11.22 10.92
N ARG A 409 6.67 -10.90 11.96
CA ARG A 409 7.05 -11.85 13.02
C ARG A 409 5.82 -12.35 13.78
N THR A 410 5.95 -13.49 14.44
CA THR A 410 4.87 -14.00 15.29
C THR A 410 4.93 -13.31 16.64
N PHE A 411 3.79 -12.84 17.13
CA PHE A 411 3.67 -12.25 18.47
C PHE A 411 2.69 -13.05 19.32
N ILE A 412 2.98 -13.13 20.62
CA ILE A 412 2.07 -13.66 21.64
C ILE A 412 2.10 -12.70 22.82
N SER A 413 0.92 -12.21 23.21
CA SER A 413 0.72 -11.35 24.38
C SER A 413 1.66 -10.14 24.41
N GLY A 414 1.90 -9.56 23.23
CA GLY A 414 2.72 -8.36 23.08
C GLY A 414 4.20 -8.60 22.82
N TYR A 415 4.68 -9.85 22.80
CA TYR A 415 6.10 -10.17 22.63
C TYR A 415 6.35 -10.99 21.36
N SER A 416 7.42 -10.67 20.62
CA SER A 416 7.83 -11.47 19.46
C SER A 416 8.37 -12.83 19.89
N VAL A 417 7.95 -13.89 19.21
CA VAL A 417 8.35 -15.28 19.49
C VAL A 417 9.58 -15.71 18.68
N ASP A 418 9.82 -15.06 17.54
CA ASP A 418 10.93 -15.39 16.64
C ASP A 418 11.84 -14.18 16.35
N ARG A 419 13.12 -14.46 16.16
CA ARG A 419 14.11 -13.50 15.64
C ARG A 419 14.45 -13.86 14.20
N ARG A 420 14.05 -12.99 13.27
CA ARG A 420 14.32 -13.17 11.84
C ARG A 420 14.51 -11.83 11.14
N PRO A 421 15.09 -11.82 9.93
CA PRO A 421 15.25 -10.60 9.15
C PRO A 421 13.92 -9.87 8.95
N GLU A 422 13.96 -8.54 8.84
CA GLU A 422 12.82 -7.74 8.43
C GLU A 422 12.13 -8.36 7.20
N GLN A 423 10.80 -8.48 7.24
CA GLN A 423 10.03 -8.97 6.11
C GLN A 423 10.25 -8.03 4.92
N SER A 424 10.51 -8.61 3.73
CA SER A 424 10.72 -7.82 2.51
C SER A 424 9.61 -6.79 2.33
N PHE A 425 9.99 -5.52 2.20
CA PHE A 425 9.07 -4.40 2.03
C PHE A 425 8.11 -4.60 0.86
N SER A 426 8.45 -5.41 -0.16
CA SER A 426 7.53 -5.76 -1.24
C SER A 426 6.20 -6.30 -0.73
N LEU A 427 6.21 -7.17 0.30
CA LEU A 427 5.02 -7.78 0.86
C LEU A 427 4.13 -6.76 1.61
N LEU A 428 4.76 -5.82 2.31
CA LEU A 428 4.05 -4.77 3.05
C LEU A 428 3.50 -3.68 2.09
N LEU A 429 4.31 -3.27 1.11
CA LEU A 429 3.92 -2.30 0.09
C LEU A 429 2.72 -2.80 -0.71
N GLY A 430 2.71 -4.08 -1.11
CA GLY A 430 1.61 -4.64 -1.88
C GLY A 430 0.28 -4.72 -1.12
N GLN A 431 0.29 -4.65 0.22
CA GLN A 431 -0.93 -4.49 1.02
C GLN A 431 -1.47 -3.06 0.95
N CYS A 432 -0.59 -2.08 0.84
CA CYS A 432 -0.97 -0.67 0.70
C CYS A 432 -1.48 -0.36 -0.72
N THR A 433 -1.19 -1.22 -1.70
CA THR A 433 -1.49 -0.99 -3.12
C THR A 433 -2.35 -2.11 -3.73
N SER A 434 -3.19 -2.76 -2.92
CA SER A 434 -3.96 -3.95 -3.32
C SER A 434 -5.28 -3.67 -4.04
N ALA A 435 -5.78 -2.43 -4.09
CA ALA A 435 -7.05 -2.12 -4.75
C ALA A 435 -7.11 -2.56 -6.24
N PRO A 436 -6.02 -2.44 -7.03
CA PRO A 436 -5.97 -2.94 -8.41
C PRO A 436 -5.92 -4.47 -8.52
N ALA A 437 -5.88 -5.24 -7.41
CA ALA A 437 -5.87 -6.70 -7.46
C ALA A 437 -7.25 -7.31 -7.76
N GLY A 438 -8.29 -6.48 -7.85
CA GLY A 438 -9.67 -6.84 -8.23
C GLY A 438 -9.81 -7.73 -9.48
N PRO A 439 -9.03 -7.55 -10.55
CA PRO A 439 -9.09 -8.39 -11.74
C PRO A 439 -7.85 -9.29 -11.85
N LEU A 440 -7.29 -9.80 -10.74
CA LEU A 440 -6.20 -10.78 -10.84
C LEU A 440 -6.64 -12.03 -11.62
N ALA A 441 -7.93 -12.38 -11.59
CA ALA A 441 -8.51 -13.41 -12.46
C ALA A 441 -8.39 -13.04 -13.95
N GLU A 442 -8.54 -11.78 -14.32
CA GLU A 442 -8.33 -11.29 -15.70
C GLU A 442 -6.84 -11.21 -16.06
N CYS A 443 -5.96 -10.84 -15.12
CA CYS A 443 -4.51 -10.92 -15.34
C CYS A 443 -4.04 -12.37 -15.52
N ILE A 444 -4.58 -13.30 -14.73
CA ILE A 444 -4.36 -14.74 -14.89
C ILE A 444 -4.91 -15.15 -16.26
N LYS A 445 -6.17 -14.84 -16.61
CA LYS A 445 -6.74 -15.12 -17.94
C LYS A 445 -5.89 -14.55 -19.07
N ALA A 446 -5.38 -13.33 -18.97
CA ALA A 446 -4.48 -12.73 -19.96
C ALA A 446 -3.16 -13.51 -20.08
N LEU A 447 -2.57 -13.92 -18.95
CA LEU A 447 -1.44 -14.86 -18.91
C LEU A 447 -1.79 -16.22 -19.55
N LEU A 448 -3.05 -16.69 -19.43
CA LEU A 448 -3.50 -17.95 -20.02
C LEU A 448 -3.77 -17.83 -21.53
N VAL A 449 -4.28 -16.69 -22.00
CA VAL A 449 -4.59 -16.42 -23.42
C VAL A 449 -3.31 -16.38 -24.25
N THR A 450 -2.19 -15.96 -23.66
CA THR A 450 -0.88 -15.99 -24.33
C THR A 450 -0.31 -17.40 -24.52
N ILE A 451 -0.87 -18.44 -23.89
CA ILE A 451 -0.36 -19.82 -23.97
C ILE A 451 -0.86 -20.53 -25.25
N PRO A 452 0.01 -21.18 -26.05
CA PRO A 452 -0.40 -21.90 -27.25
C PRO A 452 -1.42 -23.02 -26.94
N LYS A 453 -2.59 -22.94 -27.58
CA LYS A 453 -3.82 -23.73 -27.29
C LYS A 453 -3.64 -25.26 -27.39
N ASN A 454 -2.58 -25.75 -28.02
CA ASN A 454 -2.36 -27.19 -28.29
C ASN A 454 -1.26 -27.83 -27.42
N THR A 455 -0.93 -27.25 -26.27
CA THR A 455 0.09 -27.79 -25.36
C THR A 455 -0.55 -28.49 -24.15
N MET A 456 0.11 -29.51 -23.57
CA MET A 456 -0.28 -30.09 -22.27
C MET A 456 -0.43 -29.03 -21.18
N VAL A 457 0.25 -27.90 -21.36
CA VAL A 457 0.20 -26.76 -20.48
C VAL A 457 -1.11 -25.98 -20.59
N ALA A 458 -1.64 -25.77 -21.79
CA ALA A 458 -2.99 -25.22 -21.97
C ALA A 458 -4.03 -26.08 -21.24
N ARG A 459 -3.87 -27.41 -21.23
CA ARG A 459 -4.77 -28.33 -20.48
C ARG A 459 -4.62 -28.21 -18.96
N LEU A 460 -3.40 -28.20 -18.43
CA LEU A 460 -3.13 -28.02 -16.98
C LEU A 460 -3.58 -26.66 -16.45
N VAL A 461 -3.38 -25.63 -17.26
CA VAL A 461 -3.77 -24.25 -16.96
C VAL A 461 -5.27 -24.06 -17.07
N THR A 462 -5.93 -24.68 -18.05
CA THR A 462 -7.40 -24.67 -18.16
C THR A 462 -8.03 -25.46 -17.01
N LEU A 463 -7.44 -26.59 -16.60
CA LEU A 463 -7.81 -27.30 -15.38
C LEU A 463 -7.65 -26.42 -14.13
N PHE A 464 -6.54 -25.69 -14.01
CA PHE A 464 -6.29 -24.77 -12.89
C PHE A 464 -7.26 -23.57 -12.91
N ASN A 465 -7.55 -23.01 -14.08
CA ASN A 465 -8.52 -21.92 -14.26
C ASN A 465 -9.96 -22.38 -13.96
N ASN A 466 -10.35 -23.57 -14.42
CA ASN A 466 -11.66 -24.17 -14.12
C ASN A 466 -11.77 -24.55 -12.63
N LEU A 467 -10.67 -24.96 -12.00
CA LEU A 467 -10.60 -25.19 -10.55
C LEU A 467 -10.74 -23.87 -9.76
N LEU A 468 -10.08 -22.80 -10.22
CA LEU A 468 -10.17 -21.44 -9.65
C LEU A 468 -11.54 -20.80 -9.83
N GLN A 469 -12.23 -21.07 -10.94
CA GLN A 469 -13.59 -20.58 -11.25
C GLN A 469 -14.70 -21.48 -10.68
N SER A 470 -14.37 -22.62 -10.07
CA SER A 470 -15.39 -23.48 -9.48
C SER A 470 -16.01 -22.78 -8.25
N LYS A 471 -17.35 -22.69 -8.21
CA LYS A 471 -18.13 -22.09 -7.11
C LYS A 471 -17.78 -22.66 -5.72
N HIS A 472 -17.26 -23.88 -5.67
CA HIS A 472 -16.79 -24.51 -4.44
C HIS A 472 -15.44 -23.96 -3.95
N PHE A 473 -14.54 -23.60 -4.86
CA PHE A 473 -13.28 -22.90 -4.52
C PHE A 473 -13.49 -21.40 -4.28
N GLU A 474 -14.49 -20.75 -4.90
CA GLU A 474 -14.87 -19.38 -4.56
C GLU A 474 -15.27 -19.24 -3.08
N SER A 475 -15.92 -20.27 -2.51
CA SER A 475 -16.24 -20.34 -1.07
C SER A 475 -14.99 -20.52 -0.19
N PHE A 476 -13.97 -21.27 -0.65
CA PHE A 476 -12.71 -21.47 0.07
C PHE A 476 -11.73 -20.29 -0.08
N TRP A 477 -11.83 -19.51 -1.15
CA TRP A 477 -10.85 -18.48 -1.54
C TRP A 477 -11.37 -17.03 -1.57
N GLY A 478 -12.68 -16.79 -1.48
CA GLY A 478 -13.35 -15.50 -1.19
C GLY A 478 -13.07 -14.30 -2.13
N ASN A 479 -14.08 -13.42 -2.23
CA ASN A 479 -14.18 -12.06 -2.83
C ASN A 479 -12.99 -11.44 -3.61
N PRO A 480 -13.25 -10.69 -4.71
CA PRO A 480 -12.24 -10.17 -5.66
C PRO A 480 -11.28 -9.12 -5.08
N ILE A 481 -11.62 -8.42 -3.99
CA ILE A 481 -10.71 -7.51 -3.30
C ILE A 481 -10.14 -8.21 -2.07
N ARG A 482 -8.89 -8.69 -2.16
CA ARG A 482 -8.28 -9.56 -1.14
C ARG A 482 -7.36 -8.78 -0.21
N ALA A 483 -7.43 -9.12 1.07
CA ALA A 483 -6.47 -8.67 2.05
C ALA A 483 -5.16 -9.47 1.95
N GLY A 484 -4.03 -8.80 2.19
CA GLY A 484 -2.79 -9.49 2.54
C GLY A 484 -2.90 -10.05 3.95
N HIS A 485 -2.36 -11.25 4.16
CA HIS A 485 -2.42 -11.92 5.45
C HIS A 485 -1.05 -11.95 6.08
N ASP A 486 -0.89 -11.41 7.28
CA ASP A 486 0.32 -11.57 8.10
C ASP A 486 -0.06 -12.01 9.52
N PRO A 487 0.90 -12.53 10.31
CA PRO A 487 0.68 -12.74 11.73
C PRO A 487 0.17 -11.45 12.39
N ASN A 488 -0.83 -11.56 13.25
CA ASN A 488 -1.33 -10.40 13.98
C ASN A 488 -0.35 -10.07 15.12
N PRO A 489 0.32 -8.91 15.10
CA PRO A 489 1.21 -8.53 16.20
C PRO A 489 0.48 -8.34 17.53
N PHE A 490 -0.83 -8.11 17.49
CA PHE A 490 -1.66 -7.82 18.66
C PHE A 490 -2.31 -9.07 19.27
N TYR A 491 -1.91 -10.26 18.80
CA TYR A 491 -2.46 -11.53 19.27
C TYR A 491 -2.20 -11.76 20.76
N GLY A 492 -3.24 -12.15 21.50
CA GLY A 492 -3.14 -12.50 22.92
C GLY A 492 -3.00 -11.31 23.87
N LEU A 493 -3.25 -10.08 23.38
CA LEU A 493 -3.29 -8.86 24.21
C LEU A 493 -4.65 -8.59 24.84
N GLU A 494 -5.69 -9.34 24.47
CA GLU A 494 -7.00 -9.25 25.12
C GLU A 494 -7.03 -10.13 26.38
N ARG A 495 -7.47 -9.56 27.50
CA ARG A 495 -7.88 -10.38 28.65
C ARG A 495 -9.20 -11.06 28.28
N PRO A 496 -9.33 -12.39 28.40
CA PRO A 496 -10.60 -13.06 28.15
C PRO A 496 -11.65 -12.53 29.13
N VAL A 497 -12.70 -11.91 28.61
CA VAL A 497 -13.90 -11.60 29.40
C VAL A 497 -14.53 -12.94 29.77
N ARG A 498 -14.45 -13.29 31.06
CA ARG A 498 -14.76 -14.59 31.70
C ARG A 498 -13.59 -15.59 31.76
N MET A 499 -12.59 -15.25 32.57
CA MET A 499 -12.02 -16.26 33.45
C MET A 499 -12.84 -16.19 34.75
N ARG A 500 -13.86 -17.05 34.90
CA ARG A 500 -14.24 -17.45 36.26
C ARG A 500 -13.00 -18.14 36.81
N GLU A 501 -12.49 -17.62 37.92
CA GLU A 501 -11.51 -18.31 38.75
C GLU A 501 -12.10 -19.68 39.12
N HIS A 502 -11.77 -20.69 38.31
CA HIS A 502 -11.59 -22.02 38.83
C HIS A 502 -10.10 -22.16 39.13
N THR A 503 -9.68 -21.48 40.19
CA THR A 503 -8.54 -21.93 40.96
C THR A 503 -8.93 -23.30 41.51
N SER A 504 -8.29 -24.36 41.00
CA SER A 504 -8.28 -25.63 41.71
C SER A 504 -7.57 -25.39 43.02
N GLU A 505 -8.26 -25.59 44.12
CA GLU A 505 -7.69 -25.59 45.45
C GLU A 505 -6.50 -26.57 45.51
N HIS A 506 -5.31 -26.02 45.74
CA HIS A 506 -4.35 -26.65 46.63
C HIS A 506 -4.14 -25.68 47.78
N SER A 507 -4.89 -25.95 48.85
CA SER A 507 -4.74 -25.34 50.16
C SER A 507 -3.35 -25.68 50.70
N MET A 508 -2.60 -24.68 51.15
CA MET A 508 -1.91 -24.72 52.44
C MET A 508 -1.41 -23.31 52.85
N TYR A 509 -1.71 -22.97 54.11
CA TYR A 509 -1.22 -21.88 54.99
C TYR A 509 -1.97 -20.52 55.06
N LEU A 510 -2.59 -20.34 56.26
CA LEU A 510 -2.83 -19.12 57.06
C LEU A 510 -3.88 -18.11 56.53
N SER A 511 -4.78 -17.50 57.31
CA SER A 511 -5.06 -17.49 58.75
C SER A 511 -6.52 -17.04 58.97
N ARG A 512 -7.11 -17.55 60.06
CA ARG A 512 -8.49 -17.28 60.52
C ARG A 512 -8.70 -15.83 60.95
N VAL A 513 -9.80 -15.20 60.50
CA VAL A 513 -10.65 -14.31 61.30
C VAL A 513 -12.10 -14.49 60.84
N PRO A 514 -13.08 -14.78 61.71
CA PRO A 514 -14.46 -15.02 61.31
C PRO A 514 -15.34 -13.76 61.48
N HIS A 515 -16.26 -13.49 60.57
CA HIS A 515 -17.54 -12.87 60.94
C HIS A 515 -18.68 -13.29 60.00
N GLN A 516 -19.54 -14.14 60.59
CA GLN A 516 -21.02 -14.19 60.52
C GLN A 516 -21.68 -14.01 59.14
N HIS A 517 -22.15 -15.10 58.53
CA HIS A 517 -23.53 -15.62 58.66
C HIS A 517 -24.62 -14.54 58.57
N HIS A 518 -25.37 -14.54 57.47
CA HIS A 518 -26.84 -14.61 57.50
C HIS A 518 -27.32 -15.50 56.36
N ARG A 519 -28.26 -16.37 56.70
CA ARG A 519 -28.72 -17.56 55.99
C ARG A 519 -30.18 -17.36 55.64
N GLY A 520 -30.56 -17.82 54.45
CA GLY A 520 -31.93 -18.19 54.11
C GLY A 520 -32.52 -17.40 52.94
N ILE A 521 -33.38 -17.95 52.11
CA ILE A 521 -34.01 -19.27 52.02
C ILE A 521 -34.45 -19.39 50.55
N HIS A 522 -34.48 -20.62 50.05
CA HIS A 522 -34.95 -21.00 48.72
C HIS A 522 -36.38 -20.52 48.41
N SER A 523 -36.61 -20.08 47.18
CA SER A 523 -37.84 -20.43 46.46
C SER A 523 -37.48 -20.86 45.04
N SER A 524 -37.69 -22.15 44.78
CA SER A 524 -37.74 -22.75 43.46
C SER A 524 -38.86 -22.12 42.64
N ASP A 525 -38.56 -21.69 41.42
CA ASP A 525 -39.55 -21.83 40.35
C ASP A 525 -38.89 -22.12 39.01
N LYS A 526 -39.38 -23.19 38.40
CA LYS A 526 -39.06 -23.65 37.06
C LYS A 526 -39.65 -22.64 36.08
N SER A 527 -38.82 -21.93 35.32
CA SER A 527 -39.25 -21.33 34.06
C SER A 527 -38.43 -21.91 32.92
N PHE A 528 -39.19 -22.43 31.96
CA PHE A 528 -38.79 -23.09 30.73
C PHE A 528 -37.57 -22.47 30.04
N SER A 529 -36.68 -23.38 29.62
CA SER A 529 -35.63 -23.16 28.65
C SER A 529 -36.19 -22.55 27.37
N ASP A 530 -35.88 -21.29 27.13
CA ASP A 530 -36.09 -20.62 25.85
C ASP A 530 -34.96 -21.06 24.88
N PRO A 531 -35.22 -21.82 23.80
CA PRO A 531 -34.17 -22.36 22.93
C PRO A 531 -33.46 -21.30 22.07
N VAL A 532 -33.84 -20.03 22.20
CA VAL A 532 -33.35 -18.92 21.35
C VAL A 532 -32.09 -18.24 21.92
N ALA A 533 -31.70 -18.53 23.17
CA ALA A 533 -30.55 -17.87 23.81
C ALA A 533 -29.17 -18.51 23.52
N LEU A 534 -29.09 -19.53 22.65
CA LEU A 534 -27.87 -20.33 22.44
C LEU A 534 -27.11 -20.07 21.12
N GLN A 535 -27.44 -19.01 20.37
CA GLN A 535 -26.73 -18.66 19.14
C GLN A 535 -26.35 -17.18 19.00
N SER A 536 -25.94 -16.51 20.09
CA SER A 536 -25.07 -15.34 19.93
C SER A 536 -23.62 -15.84 19.81
N HIS A 537 -23.22 -16.30 18.62
CA HIS A 537 -21.79 -16.47 18.32
C HIS A 537 -21.14 -15.08 18.27
N SER A 538 -20.77 -14.54 19.45
CA SER A 538 -19.89 -13.38 19.55
C SER A 538 -18.51 -13.81 19.04
N PHE A 539 -18.23 -13.54 17.77
CA PHE A 539 -16.90 -13.77 17.23
C PHE A 539 -15.88 -12.95 18.03
N PRO A 540 -14.73 -13.52 18.38
CA PRO A 540 -13.72 -12.80 19.14
C PRO A 540 -13.26 -11.56 18.36
N PRO A 541 -12.88 -10.47 19.05
CA PRO A 541 -12.26 -9.30 18.41
C PRO A 541 -11.05 -9.72 17.55
N TRP A 542 -10.65 -8.89 16.58
CA TRP A 542 -9.52 -9.25 15.69
C TRP A 542 -8.22 -9.45 16.47
N GLU A 543 -8.06 -8.76 17.58
CA GLU A 543 -6.93 -8.84 18.50
C GLU A 543 -6.77 -10.27 19.05
N ALA A 544 -7.85 -11.02 19.21
CA ALA A 544 -7.83 -12.42 19.57
C ALA A 544 -7.60 -13.36 18.36
N GLN A 545 -7.49 -12.85 17.13
CA GLN A 545 -7.12 -13.65 15.96
C GLN A 545 -5.62 -13.60 15.72
N GLY A 546 -4.99 -14.75 15.46
CA GLY A 546 -3.56 -14.84 15.15
C GLY A 546 -3.13 -14.29 13.78
N ARG A 547 -4.06 -13.70 13.01
CA ARG A 547 -3.81 -13.15 11.67
C ARG A 547 -4.42 -11.77 11.49
N THR A 548 -3.66 -10.86 10.90
CA THR A 548 -4.17 -9.57 10.41
C THR A 548 -4.46 -9.64 8.92
N ARG A 549 -5.39 -8.82 8.47
CA ARG A 549 -5.88 -8.78 7.08
C ARG A 549 -5.87 -7.34 6.59
N LEU A 550 -4.69 -6.87 6.17
CA LEU A 550 -4.53 -5.52 5.64
C LEU A 550 -4.93 -5.45 4.17
N MET A 551 -5.51 -4.32 3.80
CA MET A 551 -6.03 -3.99 2.49
C MET A 551 -5.62 -2.55 2.16
N ASP A 552 -5.65 -2.24 0.87
CA ASP A 552 -5.49 -0.89 0.37
C ASP A 552 -6.49 0.07 1.04
N SER A 553 -5.96 1.16 1.60
CA SER A 553 -6.75 2.18 2.28
C SER A 553 -7.71 2.92 1.34
N GLY A 554 -7.46 2.91 0.03
CA GLY A 554 -8.37 3.44 -0.99
C GLY A 554 -9.75 2.78 -1.00
N MET A 555 -9.91 1.60 -0.38
CA MET A 555 -11.21 0.98 -0.14
C MET A 555 -12.08 1.68 0.91
N ALA A 556 -11.45 2.42 1.82
CA ALA A 556 -12.10 3.14 2.91
C ALA A 556 -12.18 4.63 2.59
N ASN A 557 -11.03 5.27 2.42
CA ASN A 557 -10.91 6.65 2.01
C ASN A 557 -9.71 6.77 1.07
N ASN A 558 -9.91 7.43 -0.07
CA ASN A 558 -8.88 7.55 -1.08
C ASN A 558 -7.79 8.60 -0.74
N LEU A 559 -7.85 9.23 0.43
CA LEU A 559 -6.82 10.13 0.97
C LEU A 559 -6.30 9.64 2.34
N PRO A 560 -5.01 9.85 2.67
CA PRO A 560 -4.40 9.34 3.90
C PRO A 560 -4.69 10.20 5.14
N ASN A 561 -5.79 10.97 5.12
CA ASN A 561 -6.11 11.97 6.14
C ASN A 561 -6.20 11.36 7.54
N HIS A 562 -6.70 10.12 7.66
CA HIS A 562 -6.88 9.45 8.94
C HIS A 562 -5.57 9.20 9.70
N ILE A 563 -4.49 8.93 8.98
CA ILE A 563 -3.19 8.73 9.63
C ILE A 563 -2.50 10.07 9.84
N LEU A 564 -2.60 11.02 8.91
CA LEU A 564 -1.98 12.34 9.07
C LEU A 564 -2.63 13.18 10.16
N ALA A 565 -3.95 13.08 10.36
CA ALA A 565 -4.72 13.92 11.26
C ALA A 565 -4.89 13.39 12.68
N ARG A 566 -4.00 12.47 13.09
CA ARG A 566 -3.86 12.10 14.49
C ARG A 566 -3.64 13.36 15.34
N PRO A 567 -4.40 13.56 16.43
CA PRO A 567 -4.21 14.70 17.32
C PRO A 567 -2.77 14.83 17.82
N GLU A 568 -2.07 13.71 18.03
CA GLU A 568 -0.70 13.71 18.54
C GLU A 568 0.33 14.27 17.54
N ARG A 569 0.01 14.38 16.25
CA ARG A 569 0.87 15.06 15.26
C ARG A 569 0.68 16.56 15.24
N GLY A 570 -0.46 17.07 15.71
CA GLY A 570 -0.73 18.50 15.76
C GLY A 570 -0.51 19.23 14.43
N VAL A 571 -0.88 18.61 13.30
CA VAL A 571 -0.71 19.21 11.97
C VAL A 571 -1.54 20.49 11.82
N ASP A 572 -0.90 21.56 11.38
CA ASP A 572 -1.50 22.89 11.17
C ASP A 572 -2.02 23.04 9.73
N VAL A 573 -1.30 22.47 8.74
CA VAL A 573 -1.67 22.54 7.32
C VAL A 573 -1.63 21.16 6.66
N PHE A 574 -2.75 20.75 6.07
CA PHE A 574 -2.88 19.54 5.26
C PHE A 574 -2.94 19.88 3.78
N LEU A 575 -1.95 19.44 3.03
CA LEU A 575 -1.98 19.45 1.57
C LEU A 575 -2.51 18.11 1.08
N SER A 576 -3.63 18.11 0.38
CA SER A 576 -4.28 16.88 -0.13
C SER A 576 -4.21 16.83 -1.65
N PHE A 577 -3.27 16.05 -2.20
CA PHE A 577 -3.19 15.77 -3.62
C PHE A 577 -4.18 14.66 -4.01
N ASP A 578 -5.27 15.04 -4.67
CA ASP A 578 -6.31 14.12 -5.12
C ASP A 578 -6.28 13.92 -6.64
N ALA A 579 -6.20 12.67 -7.08
CA ALA A 579 -6.30 12.27 -8.46
C ALA A 579 -7.30 11.11 -8.63
N SER A 580 -8.32 11.07 -7.78
CA SER A 580 -9.44 10.14 -7.85
C SER A 580 -10.13 10.19 -9.23
N SER A 581 -10.72 9.09 -9.67
CA SER A 581 -11.44 9.04 -10.96
C SER A 581 -12.75 9.84 -10.94
N ASP A 582 -13.30 10.11 -9.76
CA ASP A 582 -14.57 10.80 -9.54
C ASP A 582 -14.39 12.29 -9.21
N ILE A 583 -13.24 12.87 -9.56
CA ILE A 583 -12.85 14.23 -9.15
C ILE A 583 -13.83 15.32 -9.61
N HIS A 584 -14.55 15.09 -10.71
CA HIS A 584 -15.57 16.01 -11.23
C HIS A 584 -16.94 15.89 -10.56
N THR A 585 -17.15 14.88 -9.71
CA THR A 585 -18.47 14.59 -9.11
C THR A 585 -18.69 15.29 -7.76
N GLY A 586 -17.69 16.00 -7.23
CA GLY A 586 -17.71 16.57 -5.89
C GLY A 586 -17.57 15.55 -4.75
N ALA A 587 -17.52 14.24 -5.06
CA ALA A 587 -17.41 13.16 -4.08
C ALA A 587 -16.14 13.26 -3.20
N ALA A 588 -15.04 13.79 -3.74
CA ALA A 588 -13.81 14.01 -2.99
C ALA A 588 -13.97 15.02 -1.84
N VAL A 589 -14.70 16.11 -2.07
CA VAL A 589 -14.98 17.12 -1.05
C VAL A 589 -15.94 16.56 -0.01
N GLN A 590 -16.94 15.77 -0.43
CA GLN A 590 -17.78 15.03 0.52
C GLN A 590 -16.97 14.06 1.38
N ARG A 591 -16.01 13.32 0.79
CA ARG A 591 -15.08 12.47 1.56
C ARG A 591 -14.23 13.26 2.54
N LEU A 592 -13.87 14.49 2.20
CA LEU A 592 -13.14 15.38 3.11
C LEU A 592 -14.02 15.79 4.30
N HIS A 593 -15.28 16.16 4.08
CA HIS A 593 -16.22 16.44 5.16
C HIS A 593 -16.53 15.21 6.03
N HIS A 594 -16.66 14.01 5.42
CA HIS A 594 -16.81 12.77 6.19
C HIS A 594 -15.59 12.49 7.07
N PHE A 595 -14.39 12.65 6.52
CA PHE A 595 -13.16 12.54 7.29
C PHE A 595 -13.13 13.57 8.43
N ALA A 596 -13.49 14.83 8.16
CA ALA A 596 -13.49 15.86 9.19
C ALA A 596 -14.47 15.51 10.32
N ALA A 597 -15.67 15.06 9.98
CA ALA A 597 -16.66 14.58 10.95
C ALA A 597 -16.14 13.39 11.79
N ASP A 598 -15.42 12.44 11.18
CA ASP A 598 -14.82 11.30 11.90
C ASP A 598 -13.74 11.72 12.92
N PHE A 599 -13.18 12.93 12.77
CA PHE A 599 -12.18 13.53 13.66
C PHE A 599 -12.73 14.71 14.47
N ASP A 600 -14.05 14.89 14.50
CA ASP A 600 -14.72 15.99 15.20
C ASP A 600 -14.18 17.37 14.78
N ILE A 601 -13.97 17.55 13.47
CA ILE A 601 -13.55 18.80 12.82
C ILE A 601 -14.70 19.31 11.97
N GLU A 602 -15.10 20.55 12.20
CA GLU A 602 -16.00 21.27 11.30
C GLU A 602 -15.16 21.99 10.24
N LEU A 603 -15.48 21.81 8.95
CA LEU A 603 -14.77 22.46 7.84
C LEU A 603 -15.61 23.57 7.22
N ARG A 604 -15.02 24.75 7.10
CA ARG A 604 -15.55 25.90 6.37
C ARG A 604 -14.69 26.14 5.13
N ASP A 605 -15.32 26.27 3.96
CA ASP A 605 -14.61 26.69 2.75
C ASP A 605 -14.24 28.17 2.89
N VAL A 606 -12.94 28.45 2.80
CA VAL A 606 -12.34 29.79 2.88
C VAL A 606 -11.49 30.07 1.65
N THR A 607 -11.72 29.34 0.55
CA THR A 607 -10.92 29.44 -0.68
C THR A 607 -10.79 30.89 -1.14
N GLN A 608 -11.91 31.63 -1.18
CA GLN A 608 -11.95 33.03 -1.63
C GLN A 608 -11.11 34.01 -0.77
N GLU A 609 -10.78 33.65 0.48
CA GLU A 609 -9.92 34.47 1.35
C GLU A 609 -8.45 34.41 0.90
N PHE A 610 -8.04 33.33 0.21
CA PHE A 610 -6.66 33.07 -0.21
C PHE A 610 -6.47 33.09 -1.73
N HIS A 611 -7.57 33.10 -2.48
CA HIS A 611 -7.55 32.81 -3.91
C HIS A 611 -7.33 34.07 -4.75
N ASN A 612 -6.20 34.13 -5.45
CA ASN A 612 -5.90 35.17 -6.44
C ASN A 612 -5.16 34.55 -7.64
N PRO A 613 -5.86 33.83 -8.52
CA PRO A 613 -5.21 33.05 -9.57
C PRO A 613 -4.68 33.95 -10.69
N GLN A 614 -3.44 33.72 -11.09
CA GLN A 614 -2.88 34.38 -12.26
C GLN A 614 -3.26 33.63 -13.54
N ARG A 615 -3.96 34.29 -14.46
CA ARG A 615 -4.31 33.74 -15.77
C ARG A 615 -3.09 33.69 -16.69
N ASN A 616 -2.99 32.64 -17.52
CA ASN A 616 -1.95 32.55 -18.52
C ASN A 616 -2.22 33.52 -19.68
N LYS A 617 -1.34 34.52 -19.84
CA LYS A 617 -1.47 35.53 -20.90
C LYS A 617 -1.14 35.02 -22.31
N VAL A 618 -0.65 33.78 -22.44
CA VAL A 618 -0.04 33.22 -23.67
C VAL A 618 -0.84 32.05 -24.26
N LEU A 619 -2.09 31.86 -23.84
CA LEU A 619 -2.92 30.76 -24.37
C LEU A 619 -3.23 30.99 -25.85
N SER A 620 -2.84 30.03 -26.69
CA SER A 620 -2.94 30.12 -28.15
C SER A 620 -4.22 29.52 -28.75
N SER A 621 -4.98 28.73 -27.98
CA SER A 621 -6.19 28.06 -28.46
C SER A 621 -7.44 28.42 -27.65
N SER A 622 -8.60 28.42 -28.32
CA SER A 622 -9.91 28.65 -27.69
C SER A 622 -10.21 27.59 -26.63
N HIS A 623 -9.91 26.33 -26.93
CA HIS A 623 -10.07 25.19 -26.00
C HIS A 623 -9.23 25.36 -24.73
N ALA A 624 -7.97 25.79 -24.84
CA ALA A 624 -7.13 26.05 -23.67
C ALA A 624 -7.69 27.17 -22.78
N SER A 625 -8.27 28.21 -23.40
CA SER A 625 -8.89 29.34 -22.69
C SER A 625 -10.19 28.92 -21.96
N GLU A 626 -10.97 28.02 -22.56
CA GLU A 626 -12.15 27.42 -21.94
C GLU A 626 -11.76 26.55 -20.73
N VAL A 627 -10.75 25.69 -20.89
CA VAL A 627 -10.20 24.85 -19.81
C VAL A 627 -9.69 25.71 -18.66
N GLU A 628 -8.94 26.79 -18.94
CA GLU A 628 -8.49 27.72 -17.92
C GLU A 628 -9.67 28.32 -17.16
N SER A 629 -10.61 28.93 -17.89
CA SER A 629 -11.78 29.60 -17.29
C SER A 629 -12.61 28.66 -16.40
N ARG A 630 -12.67 27.37 -16.76
CA ARG A 630 -13.42 26.37 -16.01
C ARG A 630 -12.73 25.93 -14.71
N TYR A 631 -11.40 25.79 -14.71
CA TYR A 631 -10.68 25.12 -13.62
C TYR A 631 -9.73 26.02 -12.83
N ILE A 632 -9.50 27.26 -13.26
CA ILE A 632 -8.57 28.19 -12.62
C ILE A 632 -8.85 28.36 -11.12
N ASP A 633 -10.12 28.34 -10.72
CA ASP A 633 -10.55 28.48 -9.32
C ASP A 633 -10.62 27.17 -8.53
N HIS A 634 -10.19 26.06 -9.15
CA HIS A 634 -10.40 24.71 -8.62
C HIS A 634 -9.11 23.93 -8.37
N TYR A 635 -7.95 24.43 -8.80
CA TYR A 635 -6.66 23.73 -8.60
C TYR A 635 -6.20 23.68 -7.14
N ALA A 636 -6.67 24.62 -6.31
CA ALA A 636 -6.45 24.63 -4.87
C ALA A 636 -7.69 25.19 -4.18
N ARG A 637 -8.32 24.38 -3.33
CA ARG A 637 -9.42 24.82 -2.45
C ARG A 637 -8.95 24.79 -1.01
N VAL A 638 -9.26 25.83 -0.24
CA VAL A 638 -8.80 25.97 1.13
C VAL A 638 -9.98 25.82 2.08
N PHE A 639 -9.87 24.90 3.02
CA PHE A 639 -10.85 24.69 4.07
C PHE A 639 -10.21 25.01 5.42
N TYR A 640 -10.83 25.89 6.18
CA TYR A 640 -10.48 26.11 7.58
C TYR A 640 -11.24 25.09 8.44
N GLY A 641 -10.56 24.51 9.42
CA GLY A 641 -11.19 23.64 10.39
C GLY A 641 -10.66 23.85 11.79
N ARG A 642 -11.52 23.58 12.78
CA ARG A 642 -11.16 23.66 14.19
C ARG A 642 -11.49 22.36 14.91
N ARG A 643 -10.52 21.82 15.64
CA ARG A 643 -10.73 20.63 16.51
C ARG A 643 -11.46 21.03 17.78
N GLN A 644 -12.11 20.06 18.42
CA GLN A 644 -12.64 20.22 19.79
C GLN A 644 -11.58 20.65 20.82
N SER A 645 -10.30 20.31 20.60
CA SER A 645 -9.19 20.76 21.45
C SER A 645 -8.88 22.26 21.32
N GLY A 646 -9.55 22.97 20.41
CA GLY A 646 -9.33 24.38 20.11
C GLY A 646 -8.25 24.64 19.06
N GLN A 647 -7.54 23.60 18.58
CA GLN A 647 -6.53 23.70 17.54
C GLN A 647 -7.17 24.04 16.17
N ASP A 648 -6.66 25.10 15.55
CA ASP A 648 -6.97 25.49 14.19
C ASP A 648 -6.13 24.70 13.17
N MET A 649 -6.71 24.40 12.02
CA MET A 649 -6.00 23.79 10.90
C MET A 649 -6.55 24.25 9.56
N TYR A 650 -5.70 24.20 8.53
CA TYR A 650 -6.09 24.46 7.16
C TYR A 650 -5.90 23.20 6.31
N ILE A 651 -6.88 22.88 5.48
CA ILE A 651 -6.80 21.81 4.49
C ILE A 651 -6.82 22.44 3.10
N ILE A 652 -5.71 22.31 2.39
CA ILE A 652 -5.57 22.72 1.00
C ILE A 652 -5.77 21.49 0.13
N TYR A 653 -6.92 21.41 -0.51
CA TYR A 653 -7.31 20.35 -1.42
C TYR A 653 -6.86 20.68 -2.84
N CYS A 654 -5.96 19.86 -3.39
CA CYS A 654 -5.32 20.02 -4.68
C CYS A 654 -5.74 18.89 -5.64
N PRO A 655 -6.85 19.05 -6.38
CA PRO A 655 -7.28 18.07 -7.35
C PRO A 655 -6.44 18.10 -8.64
N LEU A 656 -6.16 16.93 -9.21
CA LEU A 656 -5.55 16.79 -10.53
C LEU A 656 -6.61 17.01 -11.62
N LEU A 657 -6.70 18.25 -12.07
CA LEU A 657 -7.67 18.71 -13.08
C LEU A 657 -6.98 18.98 -14.43
N PRO A 658 -7.73 19.05 -15.55
CA PRO A 658 -7.23 19.53 -16.83
C PRO A 658 -6.59 20.90 -16.68
N ASN A 659 -5.51 21.16 -17.41
CA ASN A 659 -4.81 22.44 -17.40
C ASN A 659 -4.74 23.02 -18.82
N ALA A 660 -4.76 24.35 -18.93
CA ALA A 660 -4.73 25.04 -20.22
C ALA A 660 -3.50 24.71 -21.07
N LEU A 661 -2.37 24.36 -20.46
CA LEU A 661 -1.16 23.89 -21.16
C LEU A 661 -1.28 22.45 -21.69
N ASN A 662 -2.27 21.69 -21.23
CA ASN A 662 -2.59 20.34 -21.69
C ASN A 662 -4.12 20.13 -21.71
N PRO A 663 -4.83 20.84 -22.60
CA PRO A 663 -6.28 20.98 -22.50
C PRO A 663 -7.02 19.69 -22.89
N ASP A 664 -6.35 18.72 -23.49
CA ASP A 664 -6.89 17.41 -23.87
C ASP A 664 -6.76 16.36 -22.74
N TYR A 665 -6.11 16.71 -21.63
CA TYR A 665 -5.98 15.79 -20.50
C TYR A 665 -7.33 15.51 -19.85
N ASN A 666 -7.73 14.23 -19.80
CA ASN A 666 -8.93 13.78 -19.12
C ASN A 666 -8.58 13.03 -17.82
N PRO A 667 -8.90 13.57 -16.63
CA PRO A 667 -8.57 12.94 -15.35
C PRO A 667 -9.48 11.75 -15.00
N THR A 668 -10.62 11.57 -15.68
CA THR A 668 -11.58 10.48 -15.43
C THR A 668 -11.23 9.19 -16.16
N VAL A 669 -10.52 9.29 -17.28
CA VAL A 669 -10.18 8.14 -18.12
C VAL A 669 -8.83 7.56 -17.67
N SER A 670 -8.86 6.43 -16.96
CA SER A 670 -7.73 5.52 -16.97
C SER A 670 -7.68 4.91 -18.37
N PHE A 671 -6.76 5.35 -19.24
CA PHE A 671 -6.64 4.88 -20.63
C PHE A 671 -6.94 3.37 -20.74
N HIS A 672 -8.16 3.04 -21.14
CA HIS A 672 -8.51 1.71 -21.59
C HIS A 672 -7.84 1.56 -22.96
N LEU A 673 -6.96 0.56 -23.07
CA LEU A 673 -6.46 -0.07 -24.29
C LEU A 673 -6.79 0.72 -25.57
N TYR A 674 -5.80 1.40 -26.13
CA TYR A 674 -5.76 1.71 -27.56
C TYR A 674 -6.02 0.40 -28.32
N THR A 675 -7.27 0.17 -28.71
CA THR A 675 -7.57 -0.76 -29.80
C THR A 675 -6.97 -0.15 -31.04
N ASN A 676 -5.96 -0.81 -31.61
CA ASN A 676 -5.39 -0.52 -32.92
C ASN A 676 -6.49 -0.10 -33.90
N LYS A 677 -6.55 1.19 -34.22
CA LYS A 677 -7.29 1.73 -35.37
C LYS A 677 -6.36 2.31 -36.45
N HIS A 678 -5.08 1.96 -36.41
CA HIS A 678 -4.12 2.33 -37.45
C HIS A 678 -3.27 1.14 -37.88
N THR A 679 -3.90 0.16 -38.52
CA THR A 679 -3.27 -0.72 -39.52
C THR A 679 -4.34 -1.10 -40.53
N ASP A 680 -4.73 -0.13 -41.35
CA ASP A 680 -5.34 -0.33 -42.67
C ASP A 680 -4.97 0.90 -43.50
N LYS A 681 -3.71 0.92 -43.96
CA LYS A 681 -3.25 1.54 -45.21
C LYS A 681 -1.72 1.37 -45.31
N ILE A 682 -1.34 0.75 -46.44
CA ILE A 682 -0.02 0.38 -46.96
C ILE A 682 0.45 -1.02 -46.53
#